data_AF-A0A3G2ZPG4-F1
#
_entry.id   AF-A0A3G2ZPG4-F1
#
_cell.length_a   1.000
_cell.length_b   1.000
_cell.length_c   1.000
_cell.angle_alpha   90.00
_cell.angle_beta   90.00
_cell.angle_gamma   90.00
#
_symmetry.space_group_name_H-M   'P 1'
#
loop_
_entity.id
_entity.type
_entity.pdbx_description
1 polymer ?
#
loop_
_entity_poly.entity_id
_entity_poly.type
_entity_poly.pdbx_seq_one_letter_code
_entity_poly.pdbx_strand_id
1 'polypeptide(L)'
;MYLILIILPFLGCIVSGFFGRKVGVTGSRILSCLCVFSTTIFAICCFFEVGFNNNPVSIMLFRWLDSESFNIMWNFQFDSLTVSMLIPVLIISSLVHFYSIGYMNHDPHSQRFFSYLSLFTFMMIILVTADNYLMMFVGWEGVGVCSYLLVSFWYSRVPANQSSLAAFLTNRVGDCFLTIGMFVLLWSLGSLDYSVVFSIAPYVQENVIMIIGICLLIGAMAKSSQVGLHVWLPMAMEGPTPVSALIHAATMVTAGVYLLIRSSPIIEYSNTVLLLCLWLGAVTTVFSSLIGLFQQDIKKIIAYSTMSQLGMMVIAIGLSSYNIAIFHLINHAFYKGLLFLGAGAVIHAVADNQDLRRYGGLISFLPLTYTVILIASLSLVAFPFMTGFYSKDFILESAYGQYSFSSINVYFIAVIGAIFTTLYSVKILYLTFLANPNGPVNYYKNAHEGDIFLSLPLVILAIFSIYFGYLTKDIFIGVGSGFFIDNSIFIHPMHEILIDTEFAVHSTFKLLPLILTVLFTVLGILYPEFIPSVISNFKLSNIGYYIFGFFNQRFLVEFFYNKFIVNTVLDIGGQTTKVLDKGSIEWVGPYGMAVMLTRISKTVSNLSKGVVTDYALYILIGVCFYLSIFTFTLTLFDLVNSVIVSCVTVLIGINNFIVSDKESSI
;
A
#
# COMPACT_ATOMS: atom_id res chain seq x y z
N MET A 1 -6.46 -30.30 -0.55
CA MET A 1 -6.21 -29.33 -1.63
C MET A 1 -5.79 -27.96 -1.08
N TYR A 2 -6.64 -27.31 -0.28
CA TYR A 2 -6.42 -25.95 0.23
C TYR A 2 -5.08 -25.70 0.95
N LEU A 3 -4.66 -26.56 1.87
CA LEU A 3 -3.37 -26.41 2.55
C LEU A 3 -2.18 -26.58 1.59
N ILE A 4 -2.32 -27.43 0.57
CA ILE A 4 -1.28 -27.65 -0.45
C ILE A 4 -1.07 -26.37 -1.27
N LEU A 5 -2.15 -25.66 -1.59
CA LEU A 5 -2.10 -24.36 -2.28
C LEU A 5 -1.22 -23.35 -1.52
N ILE A 6 -1.28 -23.35 -0.19
CA ILE A 6 -0.50 -22.45 0.67
C ILE A 6 0.96 -22.91 0.80
N ILE A 7 1.19 -24.22 0.96
CA ILE A 7 2.52 -24.77 1.28
C ILE A 7 3.46 -24.78 0.06
N LEU A 8 2.94 -24.98 -1.15
CA LEU A 8 3.76 -25.17 -2.36
C LEU A 8 4.67 -23.96 -2.71
N PRO A 9 4.20 -22.70 -2.71
CA PRO A 9 5.08 -21.55 -2.98
C PRO A 9 6.12 -21.38 -1.87
N PHE A 10 5.77 -21.68 -0.62
CA PHE A 10 6.71 -21.68 0.49
C PHE A 10 7.82 -22.72 0.32
N LEU A 11 7.46 -23.93 -0.14
CA LEU A 11 8.42 -24.96 -0.50
C LEU A 11 9.35 -24.48 -1.63
N GLY A 12 8.80 -23.83 -2.66
CA GLY A 12 9.58 -23.20 -3.73
C GLY A 12 10.60 -22.19 -3.20
N CYS A 13 10.21 -21.35 -2.23
CA CYS A 13 11.10 -20.40 -1.57
C CYS A 13 12.21 -21.08 -0.77
N ILE A 14 11.87 -22.07 0.06
CA ILE A 14 12.84 -22.78 0.90
C ILE A 14 13.89 -23.48 0.03
N VAL A 15 13.45 -24.17 -1.02
CA VAL A 15 14.37 -24.95 -1.85
C VAL A 15 15.25 -24.04 -2.70
N SER A 16 14.70 -22.99 -3.31
CA SER A 16 15.50 -22.04 -4.09
C SER A 16 16.44 -21.18 -3.22
N GLY A 17 16.01 -20.81 -2.01
CA GLY A 17 16.77 -19.99 -1.07
C GLY A 17 17.83 -20.77 -0.28
N PHE A 18 17.42 -21.71 0.58
CA PHE A 18 18.34 -22.44 1.47
C PHE A 18 19.12 -23.53 0.73
N PHE A 19 18.46 -24.27 -0.17
CA PHE A 19 19.09 -25.37 -0.92
C PHE A 19 19.57 -24.97 -2.32
N GLY A 20 19.47 -23.70 -2.70
CA GLY A 20 19.82 -23.21 -4.04
C GLY A 20 21.23 -23.61 -4.48
N ARG A 21 22.22 -23.54 -3.58
CA ARG A 21 23.60 -23.96 -3.88
C ARG A 21 23.74 -25.45 -4.23
N LYS A 22 22.91 -26.32 -3.66
CA LYS A 22 22.92 -27.77 -3.92
C LYS A 22 22.11 -28.13 -5.17
N VAL A 23 20.96 -27.49 -5.35
CA VAL A 23 20.03 -27.74 -6.46
C VAL A 23 20.51 -27.11 -7.77
N GLY A 24 21.36 -26.08 -7.70
CA GLY A 24 21.86 -25.36 -8.87
C GLY A 24 20.85 -24.37 -9.43
N VAL A 25 21.31 -23.55 -10.39
CA VAL A 25 20.50 -22.46 -10.97
C VAL A 25 19.30 -23.01 -11.73
N THR A 26 19.52 -23.99 -12.60
CA THR A 26 18.48 -24.63 -13.41
C THR A 26 17.42 -25.31 -12.55
N GLY A 27 17.83 -26.10 -11.55
CA GLY A 27 16.90 -26.76 -10.64
C GLY A 27 16.06 -25.77 -9.83
N SER A 28 16.65 -24.66 -9.36
CA SER A 28 15.90 -23.64 -8.60
C SER A 28 14.81 -22.95 -9.45
N ARG A 29 15.10 -22.68 -10.73
CA ARG A 29 14.15 -22.11 -11.70
C ARG A 29 13.00 -23.06 -11.96
N ILE A 30 13.30 -24.32 -12.29
CA ILE A 30 12.29 -25.33 -12.65
C ILE A 30 11.39 -25.62 -11.46
N LEU A 31 11.97 -25.85 -10.27
CA LEU A 31 11.19 -26.23 -9.10
C LEU A 31 10.26 -25.11 -8.63
N SER A 32 10.75 -23.86 -8.56
CA SER A 32 9.91 -22.73 -8.19
C SER A 32 8.75 -22.52 -9.18
N CYS A 33 9.02 -22.66 -10.49
CA CYS A 33 7.97 -22.60 -11.51
C CYS A 33 6.96 -23.74 -11.36
N LEU A 34 7.40 -24.98 -11.12
CA LEU A 34 6.52 -26.13 -10.92
C LEU A 34 5.65 -25.99 -9.66
N CYS A 35 6.22 -25.51 -8.55
CA CYS A 35 5.50 -25.25 -7.32
C CYS A 35 4.38 -24.22 -7.55
N VAL A 36 4.67 -23.11 -8.22
CA VAL A 36 3.65 -22.09 -8.47
C VAL A 36 2.65 -22.53 -9.54
N PHE A 37 3.08 -23.19 -10.61
CA PHE A 37 2.16 -23.71 -11.63
C PHE A 37 1.19 -24.76 -11.05
N SER A 38 1.65 -25.65 -10.18
CA SER A 38 0.75 -26.57 -9.48
C SER A 38 -0.21 -25.84 -8.55
N THR A 39 0.20 -24.74 -7.90
CA THR A 39 -0.71 -23.92 -7.09
C THR A 39 -1.79 -23.22 -7.90
N THR A 40 -1.48 -22.79 -9.13
CA THR A 40 -2.49 -22.16 -10.00
C THR A 40 -3.57 -23.16 -10.39
N ILE A 41 -3.20 -24.40 -10.71
CA ILE A 41 -4.14 -25.49 -11.01
C ILE A 41 -5.07 -25.73 -9.80
N PHE A 42 -4.51 -25.83 -8.59
CA PHE A 42 -5.33 -26.00 -7.39
C PHE A 42 -6.23 -24.79 -7.09
N ALA A 43 -5.81 -23.58 -7.41
CA ALA A 43 -6.65 -22.39 -7.27
C ALA A 43 -7.80 -22.35 -8.28
N ILE A 44 -7.59 -22.84 -9.51
CA ILE A 44 -8.65 -23.00 -10.50
C ILE A 44 -9.67 -24.04 -10.01
N CYS A 45 -9.21 -25.18 -9.48
CA CYS A 45 -10.11 -26.17 -8.86
C CYS A 45 -10.89 -25.57 -7.67
N CYS A 46 -10.22 -24.79 -6.83
CA CYS A 46 -10.84 -24.06 -5.72
C CYS A 46 -11.94 -23.09 -6.22
N PHE A 47 -11.73 -22.42 -7.36
CA PHE A 47 -12.73 -21.51 -7.93
C PHE A 47 -13.98 -22.25 -8.38
N PHE A 48 -13.84 -23.45 -8.95
CA PHE A 48 -14.99 -24.27 -9.28
C PHE A 48 -15.75 -24.75 -8.03
N GLU A 49 -15.04 -25.17 -7.00
CA GLU A 49 -15.66 -25.71 -5.79
C GLU A 49 -16.30 -24.63 -4.90
N VAL A 50 -15.63 -23.51 -4.68
CA VAL A 50 -16.13 -22.43 -3.82
C VAL A 50 -17.00 -21.45 -4.59
N GLY A 51 -16.58 -21.06 -5.80
CA GLY A 51 -17.24 -20.01 -6.57
C GLY A 51 -18.47 -20.47 -7.35
N PHE A 52 -18.47 -21.68 -7.94
CA PHE A 52 -19.63 -22.18 -8.68
C PHE A 52 -20.53 -23.08 -7.83
N ASN A 53 -19.98 -23.90 -6.92
CA ASN A 53 -20.81 -24.72 -6.02
C ASN A 53 -21.20 -24.00 -4.72
N ASN A 54 -20.75 -22.75 -4.51
CA ASN A 54 -21.10 -21.91 -3.36
C ASN A 54 -20.86 -22.56 -1.99
N ASN A 55 -19.79 -23.36 -1.87
CA ASN A 55 -19.41 -24.03 -0.63
C ASN A 55 -18.17 -23.36 -0.03
N PRO A 56 -18.31 -22.31 0.81
CA PRO A 56 -17.17 -21.69 1.48
C PRO A 56 -16.54 -22.66 2.47
N VAL A 57 -15.21 -22.69 2.52
CA VAL A 57 -14.44 -23.59 3.39
C VAL A 57 -13.58 -22.79 4.35
N SER A 58 -13.75 -23.03 5.65
CA SER A 58 -12.84 -22.53 6.69
C SER A 58 -11.98 -23.66 7.24
N ILE A 59 -10.68 -23.40 7.42
CA ILE A 59 -9.71 -24.37 7.91
C ILE A 59 -9.04 -23.79 9.15
N MET A 60 -9.28 -24.44 10.29
CA MET A 60 -8.60 -24.14 11.55
C MET A 60 -7.32 -24.96 11.67
N LEU A 61 -6.18 -24.30 11.88
CA LEU A 61 -4.91 -24.98 12.11
C LEU A 61 -4.59 -25.15 13.59
N PHE A 62 -4.37 -24.05 14.31
CA PHE A 62 -4.03 -24.05 15.74
C PHE A 62 -4.33 -22.67 16.36
N ARG A 63 -4.33 -22.60 17.70
CA ARG A 63 -4.45 -21.34 18.47
C ARG A 63 -3.14 -20.56 18.42
N TRP A 64 -3.15 -19.35 17.88
CA TRP A 64 -1.95 -18.52 17.79
C TRP A 64 -1.71 -17.73 19.08
N LEU A 65 -2.73 -17.01 19.56
CA LEU A 65 -2.68 -16.24 20.81
C LEU A 65 -3.90 -16.60 21.64
N ASP A 66 -3.69 -17.02 22.89
CA ASP A 66 -4.76 -17.38 23.83
C ASP A 66 -4.50 -16.64 25.15
N SER A 67 -5.19 -15.51 25.35
CA SER A 67 -5.10 -14.70 26.57
C SER A 67 -6.50 -14.31 27.04
N GLU A 68 -7.10 -15.16 27.88
CA GLU A 68 -8.43 -15.01 28.50
C GLU A 68 -9.54 -14.50 27.57
N SER A 69 -9.66 -13.17 27.40
CA SER A 69 -10.65 -12.52 26.54
C SER A 69 -10.22 -12.39 25.07
N PHE A 70 -8.94 -12.54 24.76
CA PHE A 70 -8.38 -12.39 23.43
C PHE A 70 -7.84 -13.73 22.94
N ASN A 71 -8.61 -14.38 22.07
CA ASN A 71 -8.26 -15.63 21.42
C ASN A 71 -8.16 -15.39 19.91
N ILE A 72 -6.99 -15.64 19.34
CA ILE A 72 -6.77 -15.60 17.90
C ILE A 72 -6.35 -16.97 17.42
N MET A 73 -7.17 -17.48 16.50
CA MET A 73 -6.89 -18.72 15.78
C MET A 73 -6.13 -18.44 14.50
N TRP A 74 -5.23 -19.36 14.14
CA TRP A 74 -4.60 -19.40 12.84
C TRP A 74 -5.54 -20.12 11.86
N ASN A 75 -6.46 -19.37 11.26
CA ASN A 75 -7.50 -19.87 10.37
C ASN A 75 -7.34 -19.34 8.94
N PHE A 76 -7.73 -20.18 7.98
CA PHE A 76 -7.85 -19.80 6.58
C PHE A 76 -9.30 -19.88 6.12
N GLN A 77 -9.77 -18.85 5.41
CA GLN A 77 -11.11 -18.79 4.84
C GLN A 77 -11.03 -18.78 3.31
N PHE A 78 -11.76 -19.69 2.67
CA PHE A 78 -11.95 -19.77 1.23
C PHE A 78 -13.41 -19.49 0.90
N ASP A 79 -13.70 -18.24 0.56
CA ASP A 79 -14.99 -17.77 0.06
C ASP A 79 -14.88 -17.19 -1.36
N SER A 80 -16.01 -16.82 -1.96
CA SER A 80 -16.09 -16.33 -3.34
C SER A 80 -15.13 -15.15 -3.61
N LEU A 81 -14.99 -14.20 -2.68
CA LEU A 81 -14.04 -13.09 -2.78
C LEU A 81 -12.59 -13.58 -2.74
N THR A 82 -12.21 -14.42 -1.77
CA THR A 82 -10.83 -14.94 -1.66
C THR A 82 -10.42 -15.68 -2.93
N VAL A 83 -11.30 -16.51 -3.48
CA VAL A 83 -10.97 -17.34 -4.63
C VAL A 83 -10.96 -16.52 -5.92
N SER A 84 -11.82 -15.51 -6.03
CA SER A 84 -11.73 -14.54 -7.13
C SER A 84 -10.39 -13.79 -7.15
N MET A 85 -9.79 -13.53 -5.98
CA MET A 85 -8.48 -12.87 -5.87
C MET A 85 -7.31 -13.82 -6.08
N LEU A 86 -7.45 -15.10 -5.69
CA LEU A 86 -6.40 -16.09 -5.91
C LEU A 86 -6.12 -16.32 -7.40
N ILE A 87 -7.14 -16.24 -8.27
CA ILE A 87 -7.00 -16.41 -9.73
C ILE A 87 -5.96 -15.44 -10.33
N PRO A 88 -6.14 -14.11 -10.32
CA PRO A 88 -5.19 -13.20 -10.94
C PRO A 88 -3.81 -13.27 -10.27
N VAL A 89 -3.76 -13.39 -8.94
CA VAL A 89 -2.50 -13.48 -8.18
C VAL A 89 -1.67 -14.67 -8.67
N LEU A 90 -2.27 -15.85 -8.75
CA LEU A 90 -1.57 -17.09 -9.07
C LEU A 90 -1.27 -17.22 -10.56
N ILE A 91 -2.22 -16.87 -11.44
CA ILE A 91 -1.98 -16.88 -12.90
C ILE A 91 -0.82 -15.96 -13.24
N ILE A 92 -0.85 -14.69 -12.79
CA ILE A 92 0.23 -13.75 -13.09
C ILE A 92 1.52 -14.18 -12.43
N SER A 93 1.48 -14.66 -11.20
CA SER A 93 2.65 -15.23 -10.54
C SER A 93 3.30 -16.33 -11.39
N SER A 94 2.54 -17.31 -11.87
CA SER A 94 3.07 -18.42 -12.69
C SER A 94 3.70 -17.94 -14.00
N LEU A 95 3.05 -16.98 -14.65
CA LEU A 95 3.53 -16.41 -15.90
C LEU A 95 4.78 -15.55 -15.70
N VAL A 96 4.85 -14.80 -14.60
CA VAL A 96 6.05 -14.02 -14.21
C VAL A 96 7.20 -14.95 -13.84
N HIS A 97 6.97 -16.03 -13.11
CA HIS A 97 8.01 -17.04 -12.84
C HIS A 97 8.58 -17.59 -14.15
N PHE A 98 7.70 -18.00 -15.07
CA PHE A 98 8.13 -18.51 -16.37
C PHE A 98 8.89 -17.46 -17.20
N TYR A 99 8.38 -16.23 -17.25
CA TYR A 99 9.03 -15.08 -17.92
C TYR A 99 10.41 -14.79 -17.36
N SER A 100 10.56 -14.86 -16.04
CA SER A 100 11.82 -14.57 -15.35
C SER A 100 12.93 -15.59 -15.62
N ILE A 101 12.60 -16.79 -16.12
CA ILE A 101 13.62 -17.73 -16.61
C ILE A 101 14.39 -17.08 -17.75
N GLY A 102 13.69 -16.57 -18.76
CA GLY A 102 14.30 -15.89 -19.91
C GLY A 102 14.96 -14.57 -19.51
N TYR A 103 14.25 -13.73 -18.77
CA TYR A 103 14.70 -12.37 -18.42
C TYR A 103 15.94 -12.36 -17.51
N MET A 104 16.04 -13.29 -16.54
CA MET A 104 17.15 -13.35 -15.57
C MET A 104 18.21 -14.38 -15.95
N ASN A 105 18.28 -14.80 -17.22
CA ASN A 105 19.17 -15.88 -17.66
C ASN A 105 20.65 -15.56 -17.41
N HIS A 106 21.05 -14.32 -17.68
CA HIS A 106 22.42 -13.84 -17.56
C HIS A 106 22.80 -13.34 -16.15
N ASP A 107 21.85 -13.30 -15.21
CA ASP A 107 22.08 -12.76 -13.88
C ASP A 107 22.60 -13.85 -12.90
N PRO A 108 23.72 -13.60 -12.18
CA PRO A 108 24.36 -14.61 -11.33
C PRO A 108 23.53 -14.96 -10.09
N HIS A 109 22.64 -14.07 -9.65
CA HIS A 109 21.84 -14.21 -8.42
C HIS A 109 20.40 -14.67 -8.69
N SER A 110 20.15 -15.36 -9.80
CA SER A 110 18.81 -15.85 -10.18
C SER A 110 18.17 -16.73 -9.11
N GLN A 111 18.93 -17.57 -8.38
CA GLN A 111 18.37 -18.42 -7.30
C GLN A 111 17.68 -17.59 -6.21
N ARG A 112 18.35 -16.51 -5.77
CA ARG A 112 17.82 -15.58 -4.78
C ARG A 112 16.57 -14.87 -5.30
N PHE A 113 16.57 -14.49 -6.58
CA PHE A 113 15.42 -13.88 -7.23
C PHE A 113 14.17 -14.77 -7.16
N PHE A 114 14.29 -16.04 -7.58
CA PHE A 114 13.18 -17.00 -7.52
C PHE A 114 12.73 -17.30 -6.08
N SER A 115 13.65 -17.27 -5.11
CA SER A 115 13.28 -17.41 -3.69
C SER A 115 12.42 -16.25 -3.19
N TYR A 116 12.78 -15.01 -3.53
CA TYR A 116 12.01 -13.83 -3.13
C TYR A 116 10.66 -13.75 -3.85
N LEU A 117 10.62 -14.15 -5.13
CA LEU A 117 9.40 -14.14 -5.92
C LEU A 117 8.40 -15.19 -5.38
N SER A 118 8.86 -16.40 -5.08
CA SER A 118 8.02 -17.43 -4.46
C SER A 118 7.59 -17.06 -3.04
N LEU A 119 8.47 -16.48 -2.22
CA LEU A 119 8.12 -15.96 -0.89
C LEU A 119 7.05 -14.87 -0.96
N PHE A 120 7.18 -13.95 -1.92
CA PHE A 120 6.20 -12.90 -2.14
C PHE A 120 4.81 -13.52 -2.43
N THR A 121 4.76 -14.54 -3.27
CA THR A 121 3.50 -15.18 -3.66
C THR A 121 2.87 -15.95 -2.51
N PHE A 122 3.69 -16.58 -1.66
CA PHE A 122 3.25 -17.18 -0.41
C PHE A 122 2.63 -16.15 0.54
N MET A 123 3.29 -15.01 0.76
CA MET A 123 2.78 -13.94 1.64
C MET A 123 1.49 -13.32 1.08
N MET A 124 1.36 -13.22 -0.24
CA MET A 124 0.10 -12.76 -0.87
C MET A 124 -1.04 -13.77 -0.68
N ILE A 125 -0.77 -15.08 -0.80
CA ILE A 125 -1.79 -16.11 -0.53
C ILE A 125 -2.22 -16.06 0.94
N ILE A 126 -1.28 -15.90 1.88
CA ILE A 126 -1.59 -15.69 3.30
C ILE A 126 -2.53 -14.50 3.49
N LEU A 127 -2.23 -13.37 2.85
CA LEU A 127 -3.03 -12.14 2.95
C LEU A 127 -4.47 -12.38 2.50
N VAL A 128 -4.65 -13.02 1.34
CA VAL A 128 -5.96 -13.23 0.71
C VAL A 128 -6.77 -14.34 1.40
N THR A 129 -6.12 -15.33 2.00
CA THR A 129 -6.81 -16.46 2.64
C THR A 129 -7.04 -16.26 4.13
N ALA A 130 -6.64 -15.11 4.68
CA ALA A 130 -6.82 -14.81 6.10
C ALA A 130 -8.30 -14.82 6.52
N ASP A 131 -8.59 -15.36 7.71
CA ASP A 131 -9.93 -15.36 8.35
C ASP A 131 -10.11 -14.21 9.36
N ASN A 132 -9.01 -13.52 9.70
CA ASN A 132 -9.00 -12.42 10.65
C ASN A 132 -8.01 -11.31 10.27
N TYR A 133 -8.23 -10.12 10.82
CA TYR A 133 -7.42 -8.94 10.51
C TYR A 133 -5.93 -9.12 10.89
N LEU A 134 -5.63 -9.87 11.96
CA LEU A 134 -4.24 -10.11 12.37
C LEU A 134 -3.48 -11.00 11.37
N MET A 135 -4.11 -12.09 10.90
CA MET A 135 -3.52 -12.97 9.88
C MET A 135 -3.36 -12.23 8.55
N MET A 136 -4.35 -11.41 8.18
CA MET A 136 -4.23 -10.52 7.02
C MET A 136 -3.04 -9.56 7.20
N PHE A 137 -2.84 -9.01 8.39
CA PHE A 137 -1.70 -8.14 8.70
C PHE A 137 -0.34 -8.86 8.58
N VAL A 138 -0.24 -10.14 8.94
CA VAL A 138 0.97 -10.94 8.70
C VAL A 138 1.30 -11.01 7.21
N GLY A 139 0.30 -11.31 6.37
CA GLY A 139 0.47 -11.30 4.92
C GLY A 139 0.81 -9.90 4.38
N TRP A 140 0.15 -8.89 4.93
CA TRP A 140 0.31 -7.48 4.56
C TRP A 140 1.73 -6.94 4.77
N GLU A 141 2.29 -7.19 5.96
CA GLU A 141 3.70 -6.88 6.26
C GLU A 141 4.64 -7.78 5.46
N GLY A 142 4.33 -9.08 5.35
CA GLY A 142 5.12 -10.05 4.59
C GLY A 142 5.31 -9.64 3.13
N VAL A 143 4.24 -9.23 2.46
CA VAL A 143 4.28 -8.66 1.10
C VAL A 143 5.12 -7.37 1.07
N GLY A 144 5.02 -6.52 2.09
CA GLY A 144 5.86 -5.32 2.24
C GLY A 144 7.35 -5.64 2.31
N VAL A 145 7.76 -6.59 3.14
CA VAL A 145 9.16 -7.02 3.27
C VAL A 145 9.66 -7.67 1.98
N CYS A 146 8.86 -8.53 1.35
CA CYS A 146 9.24 -9.15 0.09
C CYS A 146 9.40 -8.11 -1.03
N SER A 147 8.54 -7.09 -1.07
CA SER A 147 8.65 -6.00 -2.04
C SER A 147 9.96 -5.21 -1.87
N TYR A 148 10.36 -4.93 -0.62
CA TYR A 148 11.63 -4.28 -0.31
C TYR A 148 12.82 -5.09 -0.84
N LEU A 149 12.83 -6.41 -0.59
CA LEU A 149 13.89 -7.32 -1.05
C LEU A 149 13.96 -7.42 -2.58
N LEU A 150 12.82 -7.41 -3.27
CA LEU A 150 12.76 -7.51 -4.73
C LEU A 150 13.14 -6.20 -5.43
N VAL A 151 12.74 -5.04 -4.89
CA VAL A 151 13.17 -3.73 -5.43
C VAL A 151 14.66 -3.51 -5.19
N SER A 152 15.18 -3.91 -4.02
CA SER A 152 16.61 -3.86 -3.68
C SER A 152 17.42 -5.04 -4.26
N PHE A 153 16.90 -5.79 -5.23
CA PHE A 153 17.59 -6.97 -5.75
C PHE A 153 18.99 -6.66 -6.28
N TRP A 154 19.14 -5.58 -7.04
CA TRP A 154 20.43 -5.03 -7.48
C TRP A 154 20.98 -4.04 -6.46
N TYR A 155 21.26 -4.53 -5.25
CA TYR A 155 21.72 -3.73 -4.11
C TYR A 155 23.04 -2.98 -4.31
N SER A 156 23.80 -3.28 -5.38
CA SER A 156 24.99 -2.50 -5.77
C SER A 156 24.62 -1.11 -6.30
N ARG A 157 23.39 -0.91 -6.79
CA ARG A 157 22.89 0.39 -7.25
C ARG A 157 22.31 1.17 -6.07
N VAL A 158 22.97 2.26 -5.69
CA VAL A 158 22.49 3.17 -4.63
C VAL A 158 21.05 3.67 -4.90
N PRO A 159 20.65 4.04 -6.14
CA PRO A 159 19.27 4.43 -6.41
C PRO A 159 18.23 3.35 -6.08
N ALA A 160 18.55 2.07 -6.31
CA ALA A 160 17.66 0.94 -6.02
C ALA A 160 17.48 0.73 -4.50
N ASN A 161 18.52 0.99 -3.70
CA ASN A 161 18.43 0.91 -2.24
C ASN A 161 17.67 2.09 -1.64
N GLN A 162 17.85 3.28 -2.21
CA GLN A 162 17.08 4.46 -1.79
C GLN A 162 15.60 4.31 -2.12
N SER A 163 15.29 3.79 -3.31
CA SER A 163 13.91 3.54 -3.73
C SER A 163 13.24 2.43 -2.92
N SER A 164 13.95 1.33 -2.61
CA SER A 164 13.42 0.26 -1.78
C SER A 164 13.13 0.76 -0.36
N LEU A 165 14.04 1.53 0.25
CA LEU A 165 13.85 2.11 1.59
C LEU A 165 12.66 3.08 1.59
N ALA A 166 12.56 3.97 0.60
CA ALA A 166 11.45 4.90 0.47
C ALA A 166 10.13 4.14 0.40
N ALA A 167 10.05 3.08 -0.43
CA ALA A 167 8.86 2.26 -0.55
C ALA A 167 8.50 1.50 0.73
N PHE A 168 9.49 0.98 1.44
CA PHE A 168 9.24 0.30 2.70
C PHE A 168 8.70 1.26 3.76
N LEU A 169 9.34 2.42 3.92
CA LEU A 169 8.95 3.41 4.94
C LEU A 169 7.57 4.03 4.67
N THR A 170 7.25 4.38 3.43
CA THR A 170 5.92 4.93 3.10
C THR A 170 4.80 3.93 3.36
N ASN A 171 5.04 2.64 3.08
CA ASN A 171 4.07 1.59 3.38
C ASN A 171 3.92 1.40 4.88
N ARG A 172 5.03 1.44 5.64
CA ARG A 172 5.01 1.33 7.10
C ARG A 172 4.18 2.42 7.78
N VAL A 173 4.14 3.63 7.22
CA VAL A 173 3.22 4.68 7.71
C VAL A 173 1.77 4.23 7.60
N GLY A 174 1.37 3.62 6.48
CA GLY A 174 0.01 3.05 6.33
C GLY A 174 -0.23 1.86 7.26
N ASP A 175 0.78 0.99 7.42
CA ASP A 175 0.72 -0.16 8.32
C ASP A 175 0.44 0.28 9.76
N CYS A 176 1.00 1.42 10.21
CA CYS A 176 0.69 2.01 11.51
C CYS A 176 -0.79 2.43 11.66
N PHE A 177 -1.43 2.95 10.62
CA PHE A 177 -2.86 3.27 10.70
C PHE A 177 -3.73 2.03 10.68
N LEU A 178 -3.32 1.00 9.94
CA LEU A 178 -3.99 -0.30 9.97
C LEU A 178 -3.89 -0.95 11.36
N THR A 179 -2.73 -0.88 12.04
CA THR A 179 -2.59 -1.39 13.42
C THR A 179 -3.45 -0.60 14.41
N ILE A 180 -3.53 0.72 14.29
CA ILE A 180 -4.47 1.54 15.08
C ILE A 180 -5.91 1.09 14.83
N GLY A 181 -6.30 0.85 13.57
CA GLY A 181 -7.62 0.32 13.22
C GLY A 181 -7.92 -1.02 13.88
N MET A 182 -6.94 -1.94 13.91
CA MET A 182 -7.07 -3.22 14.62
C MET A 182 -7.22 -3.05 16.14
N PHE A 183 -6.50 -2.11 16.76
CA PHE A 183 -6.69 -1.83 18.19
C PHE A 183 -8.06 -1.25 18.51
N VAL A 184 -8.61 -0.39 17.64
CA VAL A 184 -9.97 0.14 17.82
C VAL A 184 -11.03 -0.96 17.62
N LEU A 185 -10.83 -1.85 16.64
CA LEU A 185 -11.67 -3.05 16.47
C LEU A 185 -11.66 -3.90 17.74
N LEU A 186 -10.48 -4.18 18.29
CA LEU A 186 -10.36 -4.96 19.52
C LEU A 186 -11.02 -4.30 20.72
N TRP A 187 -10.84 -2.99 20.87
CA TRP A 187 -11.41 -2.23 21.98
C TRP A 187 -12.94 -2.18 21.92
N SER A 188 -13.52 -2.08 20.71
CA SER A 188 -14.98 -1.92 20.53
C SER A 188 -15.74 -3.24 20.40
N LEU A 189 -15.16 -4.25 19.75
CA LEU A 189 -15.81 -5.52 19.39
C LEU A 189 -15.28 -6.72 20.15
N GLY A 190 -14.10 -6.61 20.79
CA GLY A 190 -13.47 -7.69 21.54
C GLY A 190 -12.86 -8.81 20.68
N SER A 191 -12.88 -8.71 19.34
CA SER A 191 -12.36 -9.74 18.42
C SER A 191 -11.81 -9.13 17.13
N LEU A 192 -10.98 -9.90 16.42
CA LEU A 192 -10.45 -9.57 15.08
C LEU A 192 -10.95 -10.50 13.98
N ASP A 193 -11.78 -11.50 14.31
CA ASP A 193 -12.31 -12.46 13.36
C ASP A 193 -13.41 -11.83 12.51
N TYR A 194 -13.37 -12.07 11.20
CA TYR A 194 -14.30 -11.44 10.25
C TYR A 194 -15.76 -11.76 10.57
N SER A 195 -16.06 -13.02 10.88
CA SER A 195 -17.41 -13.47 11.20
C SER A 195 -18.04 -12.70 12.37
N VAL A 196 -17.27 -12.50 13.45
CA VAL A 196 -17.73 -11.77 14.64
C VAL A 196 -17.84 -10.28 14.33
N VAL A 197 -16.81 -9.68 13.73
CA VAL A 197 -16.78 -8.25 13.41
C VAL A 197 -17.94 -7.85 12.50
N PHE A 198 -18.21 -8.62 11.44
CA PHE A 198 -19.28 -8.31 10.49
C PHE A 198 -20.68 -8.51 11.08
N SER A 199 -20.85 -9.47 11.99
CA SER A 199 -22.14 -9.69 12.66
C SER A 199 -22.52 -8.58 13.66
N ILE A 200 -21.52 -7.97 14.30
CA ILE A 200 -21.73 -6.94 15.33
C ILE A 200 -21.70 -5.52 14.73
N ALA A 201 -21.04 -5.32 13.59
CA ALA A 201 -20.95 -4.05 12.87
C ALA A 201 -22.26 -3.22 12.83
N PRO A 202 -23.45 -3.76 12.50
CA PRO A 202 -24.71 -2.99 12.49
C PRO A 202 -25.12 -2.41 13.84
N TYR A 203 -24.63 -2.95 14.96
CA TYR A 203 -25.01 -2.54 16.31
C TYR A 203 -24.01 -1.56 16.95
N VAL A 204 -22.88 -1.30 16.28
CA VAL A 204 -21.85 -0.38 16.78
C VAL A 204 -22.21 1.06 16.41
N GLN A 205 -21.84 2.00 17.28
CA GLN A 205 -22.00 3.43 16.99
C GLN A 205 -21.23 3.85 15.73
N GLU A 206 -21.90 4.59 14.84
CA GLU A 206 -21.34 5.06 13.56
C GLU A 206 -19.99 5.78 13.71
N ASN A 207 -19.80 6.57 14.77
CA ASN A 207 -18.52 7.28 15.01
C ASN A 207 -17.33 6.32 15.16
N VAL A 208 -17.53 5.17 15.80
CA VAL A 208 -16.47 4.17 15.98
C VAL A 208 -16.17 3.47 14.66
N ILE A 209 -17.22 3.11 13.91
CA ILE A 209 -17.11 2.53 12.56
C ILE A 209 -16.37 3.50 11.63
N MET A 210 -16.69 4.79 11.69
CA MET A 210 -16.01 5.83 10.91
C MET A 210 -14.51 5.89 11.22
N ILE A 211 -14.12 5.86 12.51
CA ILE A 211 -12.70 5.87 12.90
C ILE A 211 -11.99 4.62 12.36
N ILE A 212 -12.60 3.45 12.52
CA ILE A 212 -12.08 2.19 11.99
C ILE A 212 -11.92 2.27 10.47
N GLY A 213 -12.97 2.72 9.77
CA GLY A 213 -13.00 2.85 8.31
C GLY A 213 -11.95 3.82 7.78
N ILE A 214 -11.73 4.97 8.45
CA ILE A 214 -10.66 5.92 8.10
C ILE A 214 -9.28 5.30 8.30
N CYS A 215 -9.05 4.60 9.42
CA CYS A 215 -7.78 3.91 9.67
C CYS A 215 -7.49 2.83 8.62
N LEU A 216 -8.48 2.01 8.28
CA LEU A 216 -8.40 1.00 7.22
C LEU A 216 -8.16 1.65 5.84
N LEU A 217 -8.84 2.77 5.56
CA LEU A 217 -8.65 3.55 4.32
C LEU A 217 -7.22 4.08 4.20
N ILE A 218 -6.63 4.64 5.26
CA ILE A 218 -5.24 5.14 5.23
C ILE A 218 -4.25 3.97 5.05
N GLY A 219 -4.50 2.82 5.67
CA GLY A 219 -3.74 1.60 5.41
C GLY A 219 -3.81 1.20 3.92
N ALA A 220 -5.02 1.10 3.39
CA ALA A 220 -5.26 0.79 1.97
C ALA A 220 -4.64 1.83 1.03
N MET A 221 -4.70 3.12 1.38
CA MET A 221 -4.16 4.26 0.64
C MET A 221 -2.64 4.13 0.43
N ALA A 222 -1.91 3.65 1.45
CA ALA A 222 -0.48 3.41 1.35
C ALA A 222 -0.15 2.29 0.36
N LYS A 223 -0.72 1.09 0.55
CA LYS A 223 -0.44 -0.06 -0.32
C LYS A 223 -0.98 0.09 -1.74
N SER A 224 -2.13 0.72 -1.92
CA SER A 224 -2.70 0.99 -3.26
C SER A 224 -2.17 2.28 -3.90
N SER A 225 -1.17 2.94 -3.29
CA SER A 225 -0.46 4.10 -3.82
C SER A 225 -1.37 5.29 -4.19
N GLN A 226 -2.34 5.59 -3.34
CA GLN A 226 -3.26 6.72 -3.59
C GLN A 226 -2.58 8.07 -3.30
N VAL A 227 -3.16 9.17 -3.78
CA VAL A 227 -2.63 10.54 -3.63
C VAL A 227 -2.37 10.84 -2.16
N GLY A 228 -1.24 11.47 -1.84
CA GLY A 228 -0.69 11.51 -0.48
C GLY A 228 0.42 10.47 -0.32
N LEU A 229 0.09 9.18 -0.24
CA LEU A 229 1.06 8.10 -0.01
C LEU A 229 1.56 7.39 -1.28
N HIS A 230 1.39 7.99 -2.46
CA HIS A 230 1.73 7.40 -3.76
C HIS A 230 3.22 7.40 -4.14
N VAL A 231 4.06 8.16 -3.43
CA VAL A 231 5.44 8.48 -3.83
C VAL A 231 6.30 7.24 -4.11
N TRP A 232 6.03 6.14 -3.42
CA TRP A 232 6.83 4.93 -3.56
C TRP A 232 6.64 4.16 -4.86
N LEU A 233 5.45 4.20 -5.46
CA LEU A 233 5.13 3.35 -6.61
C LEU A 233 6.02 3.68 -7.82
N PRO A 234 6.19 4.96 -8.24
CA PRO A 234 7.09 5.30 -9.32
C PRO A 234 8.57 5.01 -9.00
N MET A 235 8.97 5.12 -7.73
CA MET A 235 10.34 4.82 -7.29
C MET A 235 10.65 3.31 -7.33
N ALA A 236 9.66 2.46 -7.07
CA ALA A 236 9.81 1.01 -7.12
C ALA A 236 10.16 0.45 -8.51
N MET A 237 10.05 1.28 -9.56
CA MET A 237 10.42 0.91 -10.94
C MET A 237 11.92 0.71 -11.17
N GLU A 238 12.77 0.89 -10.16
CA GLU A 238 14.19 0.48 -10.21
C GLU A 238 14.37 -1.04 -10.22
N GLY A 239 13.37 -1.79 -9.72
CA GLY A 239 13.39 -3.25 -9.72
C GLY A 239 13.37 -3.87 -11.14
N PRO A 240 13.71 -5.17 -11.24
CA PRO A 240 13.57 -5.92 -12.49
C PRO A 240 12.13 -5.90 -13.00
N THR A 241 11.93 -5.87 -14.33
CA THR A 241 10.58 -5.78 -14.93
C THR A 241 9.61 -6.90 -14.53
N PRO A 242 10.04 -8.18 -14.30
CA PRO A 242 9.11 -9.21 -13.84
C PRO A 242 8.56 -8.92 -12.44
N VAL A 243 9.37 -8.28 -11.58
CA VAL A 243 8.93 -7.82 -10.25
C VAL A 243 7.86 -6.76 -10.41
N SER A 244 8.08 -5.78 -11.29
CA SER A 244 7.09 -4.73 -11.54
C SER A 244 5.76 -5.28 -12.03
N ALA A 245 5.78 -6.29 -12.92
CA ALA A 245 4.57 -6.96 -13.37
C ALA A 245 3.82 -7.62 -12.21
N LEU A 246 4.52 -8.32 -11.32
CA LEU A 246 3.90 -9.04 -10.22
C LEU A 246 3.36 -8.09 -9.13
N ILE A 247 4.19 -7.15 -8.66
CA ILE A 247 3.87 -6.23 -7.55
C ILE A 247 2.76 -5.25 -7.96
N HIS A 248 2.85 -4.65 -9.16
CA HIS A 248 1.99 -3.54 -9.54
C HIS A 248 0.76 -3.93 -10.37
N ALA A 249 0.73 -5.11 -10.98
CA ALA A 249 -0.47 -5.55 -11.68
C ALA A 249 -1.44 -6.28 -10.76
N ALA A 250 -0.95 -7.24 -9.96
CA ALA A 250 -1.81 -8.28 -9.40
C ALA A 250 -1.87 -8.34 -7.86
N THR A 251 -0.85 -7.84 -7.15
CA THR A 251 -0.63 -8.27 -5.75
C THR A 251 -0.54 -7.15 -4.72
N MET A 252 0.55 -6.38 -4.67
CA MET A 252 0.80 -5.46 -3.56
C MET A 252 -0.18 -4.29 -3.58
N VAL A 253 -0.39 -3.72 -4.76
CA VAL A 253 -1.28 -2.57 -4.91
C VAL A 253 -2.76 -2.94 -4.82
N THR A 254 -3.09 -4.18 -5.18
CA THR A 254 -4.44 -4.73 -5.10
C THR A 254 -4.79 -5.15 -3.67
N ALA A 255 -3.81 -5.46 -2.82
CA ALA A 255 -4.04 -5.79 -1.41
C ALA A 255 -4.77 -4.66 -0.64
N GLY A 256 -4.47 -3.40 -0.95
CA GLY A 256 -5.19 -2.26 -0.34
C GLY A 256 -6.66 -2.22 -0.74
N VAL A 257 -6.96 -2.41 -2.03
CA VAL A 257 -8.33 -2.47 -2.55
C VAL A 257 -9.06 -3.70 -2.01
N TYR A 258 -8.37 -4.85 -1.92
CA TYR A 258 -8.88 -6.08 -1.34
C TYR A 258 -9.30 -5.89 0.12
N LEU A 259 -8.48 -5.24 0.93
CA LEU A 259 -8.80 -4.95 2.32
C LEU A 259 -10.09 -4.14 2.43
N LEU A 260 -10.26 -3.11 1.59
CA LEU A 260 -11.49 -2.31 1.57
C LEU A 260 -12.72 -3.13 1.17
N ILE A 261 -12.61 -3.96 0.13
CA ILE A 261 -13.69 -4.86 -0.30
C ILE A 261 -14.02 -5.88 0.79
N ARG A 262 -13.02 -6.48 1.43
CA ARG A 262 -13.21 -7.43 2.53
C ARG A 262 -13.91 -6.78 3.72
N SER A 263 -13.59 -5.51 3.98
CA SER A 263 -14.24 -4.70 5.02
C SER A 263 -15.53 -4.02 4.57
N SER A 264 -16.14 -4.40 3.44
CA SER A 264 -17.40 -3.79 3.01
C SER A 264 -18.51 -3.84 4.06
N PRO A 265 -18.66 -4.90 4.89
CA PRO A 265 -19.66 -4.91 5.96
C PRO A 265 -19.42 -3.85 7.04
N ILE A 266 -18.22 -3.28 7.15
CA ILE A 266 -17.91 -2.18 8.07
C ILE A 266 -18.11 -0.84 7.36
N ILE A 267 -17.57 -0.70 6.15
CA ILE A 267 -17.57 0.57 5.41
C ILE A 267 -19.01 1.01 5.06
N GLU A 268 -19.90 0.07 4.73
CA GLU A 268 -21.29 0.34 4.38
C GLU A 268 -22.10 1.07 5.47
N TYR A 269 -21.72 0.91 6.75
CA TYR A 269 -22.38 1.60 7.86
C TYR A 269 -21.82 3.01 8.11
N SER A 270 -20.93 3.52 7.25
CA SER A 270 -20.32 4.85 7.39
C SER A 270 -20.28 5.62 6.06
N ASN A 271 -21.28 6.47 5.84
CA ASN A 271 -21.38 7.28 4.61
C ASN A 271 -20.20 8.24 4.43
N THR A 272 -19.59 8.69 5.53
CA THR A 272 -18.40 9.55 5.50
C THR A 272 -17.19 8.83 4.89
N VAL A 273 -16.98 7.55 5.20
CA VAL A 273 -15.87 6.75 4.68
C VAL A 273 -16.09 6.47 3.19
N LEU A 274 -17.31 6.10 2.79
CA LEU A 274 -17.68 5.94 1.37
C LEU A 274 -17.41 7.21 0.55
N LEU A 275 -17.81 8.37 1.08
CA LEU A 275 -17.57 9.66 0.43
C LEU A 275 -16.07 10.00 0.34
N LEU A 276 -15.29 9.69 1.38
CA LEU A 276 -13.84 9.84 1.36
C LEU A 276 -13.19 8.93 0.31
N CYS A 277 -13.60 7.66 0.20
CA CYS A 277 -13.15 6.75 -0.86
C CYS A 277 -13.45 7.33 -2.24
N LEU A 278 -14.69 7.78 -2.46
CA LEU A 278 -15.15 8.32 -3.74
C LEU A 278 -14.30 9.52 -4.21
N TRP A 279 -14.08 10.50 -3.34
CA TRP A 279 -13.27 11.69 -3.68
C TRP A 279 -11.79 11.39 -3.78
N LEU A 280 -11.24 10.59 -2.87
CA LEU A 280 -9.83 10.19 -2.89
C LEU A 280 -9.53 9.46 -4.20
N GLY A 281 -10.36 8.48 -4.58
CA GLY A 281 -10.32 7.80 -5.86
C GLY A 281 -10.35 8.79 -7.02
N ALA A 282 -11.35 9.68 -7.10
CA ALA A 282 -11.49 10.66 -8.18
C ALA A 282 -10.26 11.58 -8.34
N VAL A 283 -9.70 12.07 -7.24
CA VAL A 283 -8.48 12.90 -7.28
C VAL A 283 -7.30 12.07 -7.77
N THR A 284 -7.16 10.82 -7.31
CA THR A 284 -6.05 9.96 -7.74
C THR A 284 -6.08 9.62 -9.21
N THR A 285 -7.24 9.37 -9.81
CA THR A 285 -7.37 8.96 -11.21
C THR A 285 -6.86 10.04 -12.14
N VAL A 286 -7.24 11.31 -11.90
CA VAL A 286 -6.80 12.47 -12.69
C VAL A 286 -5.36 12.84 -12.38
N PHE A 287 -4.99 12.91 -11.11
CA PHE A 287 -3.63 13.27 -10.70
C PHE A 287 -2.57 12.37 -11.34
N SER A 288 -2.78 11.06 -11.26
CA SER A 288 -1.83 10.06 -11.78
C SER A 288 -1.79 10.01 -13.30
N SER A 289 -2.97 10.06 -13.96
CA SER A 289 -3.04 10.01 -15.43
C SER A 289 -2.40 11.25 -16.08
N LEU A 290 -2.56 12.43 -15.46
CA LEU A 290 -1.90 13.65 -15.90
C LEU A 290 -0.37 13.53 -15.81
N ILE A 291 0.19 13.06 -14.69
CA ILE A 291 1.64 12.85 -14.55
C ILE A 291 2.16 11.82 -15.57
N GLY A 292 1.41 10.73 -15.77
CA GLY A 292 1.75 9.69 -16.73
C GLY A 292 1.96 10.22 -18.15
N LEU A 293 1.19 11.24 -18.57
CA LEU A 293 1.36 11.86 -19.88
C LEU A 293 2.72 12.57 -20.04
N PHE A 294 3.23 13.20 -18.97
CA PHE A 294 4.48 13.98 -19.02
C PHE A 294 5.74 13.16 -18.77
N GLN A 295 5.63 12.02 -18.10
CA GLN A 295 6.75 11.13 -17.79
C GLN A 295 7.38 10.52 -19.06
N GLN A 296 8.70 10.30 -19.06
CA GLN A 296 9.44 9.81 -20.25
C GLN A 296 9.91 8.35 -20.15
N ASP A 297 9.92 7.77 -18.95
CA ASP A 297 10.33 6.38 -18.72
C ASP A 297 9.13 5.45 -18.92
N ILE A 298 9.27 4.42 -19.78
CA ILE A 298 8.16 3.51 -20.11
C ILE A 298 7.57 2.84 -18.87
N LYS A 299 8.41 2.35 -17.94
CA LYS A 299 7.96 1.71 -16.69
C LYS A 299 7.19 2.66 -15.79
N LYS A 300 7.63 3.92 -15.67
CA LYS A 300 6.97 4.90 -14.79
C LYS A 300 5.63 5.35 -15.35
N ILE A 301 5.47 5.46 -16.67
CA ILE A 301 4.15 5.72 -17.27
C ILE A 301 3.19 4.56 -16.95
N ILE A 302 3.66 3.31 -17.08
CA ILE A 302 2.86 2.14 -16.74
C ILE A 302 2.51 2.14 -15.24
N ALA A 303 3.42 2.54 -14.35
CA ALA A 303 3.15 2.71 -12.92
C ALA A 303 2.09 3.79 -12.62
N TYR A 304 2.18 4.96 -13.26
CA TYR A 304 1.15 5.99 -13.09
C TYR A 304 -0.21 5.55 -13.62
N SER A 305 -0.19 4.78 -14.70
CA SER A 305 -1.42 4.19 -15.20
C SER A 305 -1.95 3.07 -14.29
N THR A 306 -1.17 2.40 -13.44
CA THR A 306 -1.72 1.50 -12.40
C THR A 306 -2.35 2.30 -11.26
N MET A 307 -1.68 3.36 -10.80
CA MET A 307 -2.24 4.28 -9.80
C MET A 307 -3.59 4.85 -10.23
N SER A 308 -3.74 5.21 -11.51
CA SER A 308 -5.00 5.71 -12.08
C SER A 308 -6.13 4.67 -12.04
N GLN A 309 -5.84 3.40 -12.36
CA GLN A 309 -6.86 2.35 -12.37
C GLN A 309 -7.23 1.89 -10.96
N LEU A 310 -6.28 1.88 -10.02
CA LEU A 310 -6.57 1.65 -8.61
C LEU A 310 -7.46 2.76 -8.05
N GLY A 311 -7.23 4.01 -8.47
CA GLY A 311 -8.15 5.11 -8.18
C GLY A 311 -9.58 4.83 -8.66
N MET A 312 -9.75 4.28 -9.86
CA MET A 312 -11.06 3.85 -10.37
C MET A 312 -11.70 2.76 -9.50
N MET A 313 -10.90 1.81 -8.99
CA MET A 313 -11.39 0.79 -8.06
C MET A 313 -11.86 1.39 -6.73
N VAL A 314 -11.14 2.40 -6.22
CA VAL A 314 -11.55 3.11 -4.99
C VAL A 314 -12.80 3.97 -5.23
N ILE A 315 -12.98 4.54 -6.43
CA ILE A 315 -14.26 5.17 -6.83
C ILE A 315 -15.39 4.14 -6.74
N ALA A 316 -15.23 2.95 -7.33
CA ALA A 316 -16.24 1.90 -7.29
C ALA A 316 -16.60 1.47 -5.85
N ILE A 317 -15.60 1.39 -4.95
CA ILE A 317 -15.83 1.16 -3.52
C ILE A 317 -16.63 2.30 -2.88
N GLY A 318 -16.30 3.55 -3.18
CA GLY A 318 -17.04 4.71 -2.66
C GLY A 318 -18.49 4.82 -3.19
N LEU A 319 -18.78 4.15 -4.31
CA LEU A 319 -20.12 3.99 -4.89
C LEU A 319 -20.81 2.70 -4.43
N SER A 320 -20.39 2.12 -3.29
CA SER A 320 -20.93 0.86 -2.75
C SER A 320 -20.95 -0.31 -3.75
N SER A 321 -20.11 -0.25 -4.79
CA SER A 321 -20.11 -1.16 -5.94
C SER A 321 -18.88 -2.07 -5.90
N TYR A 322 -18.69 -2.79 -4.80
CA TYR A 322 -17.53 -3.64 -4.55
C TYR A 322 -17.37 -4.77 -5.58
N ASN A 323 -18.48 -5.30 -6.09
CA ASN A 323 -18.50 -6.34 -7.15
C ASN A 323 -17.82 -5.84 -8.44
N ILE A 324 -18.06 -4.56 -8.79
CA ILE A 324 -17.42 -3.93 -9.96
C ILE A 324 -15.94 -3.68 -9.66
N ALA A 325 -15.61 -3.28 -8.43
CA ALA A 325 -14.22 -3.05 -8.01
C ALA A 325 -13.37 -4.33 -8.13
N ILE A 326 -13.84 -5.47 -7.63
CA ILE A 326 -13.14 -6.75 -7.75
C ILE A 326 -13.04 -7.21 -9.21
N PHE A 327 -14.10 -7.05 -10.00
CA PHE A 327 -14.09 -7.39 -11.41
C PHE A 327 -13.07 -6.56 -12.20
N HIS A 328 -13.01 -5.25 -11.94
CA HIS A 328 -12.01 -4.38 -12.56
C HIS A 328 -10.60 -4.74 -12.10
N LEU A 329 -10.40 -5.10 -10.83
CA LEU A 329 -9.11 -5.54 -10.28
C LEU A 329 -8.58 -6.78 -11.01
N ILE A 330 -9.42 -7.79 -11.25
CA ILE A 330 -9.02 -9.00 -11.96
C ILE A 330 -8.64 -8.68 -13.42
N ASN A 331 -9.48 -7.92 -14.12
CA ASN A 331 -9.20 -7.50 -15.50
C ASN A 331 -7.90 -6.68 -15.58
N HIS A 332 -7.73 -5.74 -14.65
CA HIS A 332 -6.53 -4.93 -14.48
C HIS A 332 -5.27 -5.75 -14.35
N ALA A 333 -5.32 -6.80 -13.53
CA ALA A 333 -4.18 -7.67 -13.33
C ALA A 333 -3.68 -8.25 -14.66
N PHE A 334 -4.59 -8.72 -15.53
CA PHE A 334 -4.22 -9.30 -16.82
C PHE A 334 -3.62 -8.28 -17.80
N TYR A 335 -4.33 -7.19 -18.11
CA TYR A 335 -3.81 -6.23 -19.10
C TYR A 335 -2.63 -5.41 -18.59
N LYS A 336 -2.47 -5.20 -17.27
CA LYS A 336 -1.26 -4.58 -16.72
C LYS A 336 -0.08 -5.51 -16.64
N GLY A 337 -0.31 -6.76 -16.25
CA GLY A 337 0.73 -7.80 -16.33
C GLY A 337 1.29 -7.85 -17.76
N LEU A 338 0.40 -7.79 -18.74
CA LEU A 338 0.75 -7.74 -20.16
C LEU A 338 1.58 -6.51 -20.54
N LEU A 339 1.16 -5.30 -20.11
CA LEU A 339 1.91 -4.06 -20.37
C LEU A 339 3.31 -4.08 -19.74
N PHE A 340 3.46 -4.54 -18.49
CA PHE A 340 4.77 -4.58 -17.83
C PHE A 340 5.70 -5.61 -18.45
N LEU A 341 5.21 -6.82 -18.77
CA LEU A 341 6.03 -7.84 -19.43
C LEU A 341 6.36 -7.45 -20.87
N GLY A 342 5.42 -6.82 -21.59
CA GLY A 342 5.64 -6.27 -22.93
C GLY A 342 6.68 -5.16 -22.92
N ALA A 343 6.59 -4.22 -21.97
CA ALA A 343 7.62 -3.21 -21.76
C ALA A 343 8.97 -3.83 -21.39
N GLY A 344 8.99 -4.91 -20.60
CA GLY A 344 10.19 -5.67 -20.29
C GLY A 344 10.86 -6.26 -21.54
N ALA A 345 10.08 -6.78 -22.48
CA ALA A 345 10.59 -7.29 -23.76
C ALA A 345 11.18 -6.16 -24.62
N VAL A 346 10.53 -4.99 -24.68
CA VAL A 346 11.08 -3.80 -25.38
C VAL A 346 12.38 -3.33 -24.74
N ILE A 347 12.45 -3.26 -23.40
CA ILE A 347 13.66 -2.83 -22.67
C ILE A 347 14.82 -3.79 -22.96
N HIS A 348 14.56 -5.11 -22.92
CA HIS A 348 15.58 -6.13 -23.19
C HIS A 348 16.08 -6.08 -24.64
N ALA A 349 15.19 -5.81 -25.61
CA ALA A 349 15.55 -5.67 -27.02
C ALA A 349 16.38 -4.40 -27.31
N VAL A 350 16.24 -3.35 -26.50
CA VAL A 350 16.90 -2.05 -26.69
C VAL A 350 18.02 -1.83 -25.65
N ALA A 351 18.78 -2.88 -25.35
CA ALA A 351 19.96 -2.85 -24.48
C ALA A 351 19.70 -2.19 -23.10
N ASP A 352 18.58 -2.56 -22.45
CA ASP A 352 18.15 -2.10 -21.12
C ASP A 352 17.91 -0.60 -20.96
N ASN A 353 17.80 0.14 -22.07
CA ASN A 353 17.35 1.52 -22.03
C ASN A 353 15.84 1.60 -21.73
N GLN A 354 15.39 2.64 -21.05
CA GLN A 354 13.98 2.80 -20.62
C GLN A 354 13.33 4.10 -21.12
N ASP A 355 14.13 5.05 -21.63
CA ASP A 355 13.68 6.36 -22.07
C ASP A 355 13.03 6.29 -23.46
N LEU A 356 11.75 6.64 -23.53
CA LEU A 356 10.95 6.62 -24.76
C LEU A 356 11.52 7.49 -25.87
N ARG A 357 12.25 8.56 -25.53
CA ARG A 357 12.81 9.50 -26.52
C ARG A 357 13.89 8.87 -27.39
N ARG A 358 14.43 7.73 -26.96
CA ARG A 358 15.49 6.99 -27.67
C ARG A 358 14.97 5.77 -28.42
N TYR A 359 13.65 5.62 -28.53
CA TYR A 359 13.01 4.56 -29.32
C TYR A 359 12.52 5.09 -30.68
N GLY A 360 11.64 4.34 -31.32
CA GLY A 360 11.04 4.64 -32.62
C GLY A 360 11.24 3.47 -33.59
N GLY A 361 10.27 3.22 -34.48
CA GLY A 361 10.40 2.30 -35.60
C GLY A 361 10.61 0.83 -35.22
N LEU A 362 10.18 0.40 -34.03
CA LEU A 362 10.40 -0.97 -33.56
C LEU A 362 9.42 -2.01 -34.12
N ILE A 363 8.41 -1.61 -34.92
CA ILE A 363 7.35 -2.53 -35.42
C ILE A 363 7.94 -3.69 -36.23
N SER A 364 8.89 -3.40 -37.12
CA SER A 364 9.51 -4.42 -37.97
C SER A 364 10.39 -5.39 -37.20
N PHE A 365 10.93 -4.97 -36.05
CA PHE A 365 11.84 -5.77 -35.23
C PHE A 365 11.08 -6.60 -34.18
N LEU A 366 10.01 -6.04 -33.62
CA LEU A 366 9.28 -6.62 -32.50
C LEU A 366 7.76 -6.68 -32.77
N PRO A 367 7.31 -7.42 -33.81
CA PRO A 367 5.89 -7.47 -34.19
C PRO A 367 5.00 -8.12 -33.11
N LEU A 368 5.51 -9.11 -32.37
CA LEU A 368 4.76 -9.75 -31.30
C LEU A 368 4.61 -8.78 -30.13
N THR A 369 5.68 -8.14 -29.68
CA THR A 369 5.56 -7.17 -28.56
C THR A 369 4.64 -6.00 -28.92
N TYR A 370 4.67 -5.53 -30.18
CA TYR A 370 3.78 -4.48 -30.65
C TYR A 370 2.31 -4.89 -30.55
N THR A 371 1.93 -6.04 -31.12
CA THR A 371 0.54 -6.52 -31.08
C THR A 371 0.05 -6.73 -29.65
N VAL A 372 0.92 -7.26 -28.78
CA VAL A 372 0.61 -7.49 -27.37
C VAL A 372 0.40 -6.18 -26.61
N ILE A 373 1.30 -5.20 -26.75
CA ILE A 373 1.17 -3.89 -26.08
C ILE A 373 -0.06 -3.15 -26.63
N LEU A 374 -0.34 -3.28 -27.93
CA LEU A 374 -1.56 -2.75 -28.55
C LEU A 374 -2.81 -3.33 -27.88
N ILE A 375 -2.94 -4.65 -27.80
CA ILE A 375 -4.08 -5.34 -27.16
C ILE A 375 -4.24 -4.86 -25.70
N ALA A 376 -3.14 -4.83 -24.95
CA ALA A 376 -3.14 -4.41 -23.56
C ALA A 376 -3.58 -2.94 -23.39
N SER A 377 -3.13 -2.06 -24.30
CA SER A 377 -3.50 -0.64 -24.30
C SER A 377 -4.96 -0.42 -24.68
N LEU A 378 -5.50 -1.17 -25.66
CA LEU A 378 -6.91 -1.13 -26.04
C LEU A 378 -7.80 -1.58 -24.87
N SER A 379 -7.37 -2.63 -24.17
CA SER A 379 -8.03 -3.06 -22.94
C SER A 379 -7.99 -1.98 -21.85
N LEU A 380 -6.85 -1.35 -21.60
CA LEU A 380 -6.72 -0.29 -20.59
C LEU A 380 -7.59 0.94 -20.90
N VAL A 381 -7.71 1.30 -22.17
CA VAL A 381 -8.51 2.44 -22.65
C VAL A 381 -10.01 2.14 -22.63
N ALA A 382 -10.41 0.89 -22.39
CA ALA A 382 -11.80 0.42 -22.45
C ALA A 382 -12.40 0.45 -23.86
N PHE A 383 -11.63 0.02 -24.87
CA PHE A 383 -12.18 -0.18 -26.21
C PHE A 383 -13.23 -1.31 -26.21
N PRO A 384 -14.34 -1.21 -26.97
CA PRO A 384 -15.39 -2.21 -26.99
C PRO A 384 -14.87 -3.63 -27.24
N PHE A 385 -15.52 -4.61 -26.64
CA PHE A 385 -15.15 -6.04 -26.61
C PHE A 385 -13.90 -6.41 -25.80
N MET A 386 -13.06 -5.45 -25.41
CA MET A 386 -11.92 -5.73 -24.53
C MET A 386 -12.35 -5.78 -23.06
N THR A 387 -11.52 -6.39 -22.21
CA THR A 387 -11.89 -6.59 -20.80
C THR A 387 -12.07 -5.31 -19.99
N GLY A 388 -11.34 -4.23 -20.33
CA GLY A 388 -11.53 -2.94 -19.69
C GLY A 388 -12.90 -2.30 -19.97
N PHE A 389 -13.50 -2.55 -21.14
CA PHE A 389 -14.84 -2.02 -21.46
C PHE A 389 -15.89 -2.52 -20.47
N TYR A 390 -15.91 -3.83 -20.20
CA TYR A 390 -16.89 -4.42 -19.30
C TYR A 390 -16.77 -3.96 -17.84
N SER A 391 -15.58 -3.48 -17.43
CA SER A 391 -15.31 -3.09 -16.05
C SER A 391 -15.26 -1.59 -15.87
N LYS A 392 -14.36 -0.89 -16.57
CA LYS A 392 -14.09 0.53 -16.39
C LYS A 392 -15.27 1.41 -16.78
N ASP A 393 -15.92 1.12 -17.92
CA ASP A 393 -17.07 1.91 -18.35
C ASP A 393 -18.26 1.70 -17.42
N PHE A 394 -18.43 0.49 -16.89
CA PHE A 394 -19.46 0.23 -15.89
C PHE A 394 -19.22 0.97 -14.56
N ILE A 395 -17.95 1.18 -14.15
CA ILE A 395 -17.63 2.07 -13.01
C ILE A 395 -18.07 3.51 -13.32
N LEU A 396 -17.80 4.03 -14.53
CA LEU A 396 -18.23 5.37 -14.93
C LEU A 396 -19.76 5.46 -14.96
N GLU A 397 -20.46 4.47 -15.53
CA GLU A 397 -21.91 4.41 -15.53
C GLU A 397 -22.48 4.40 -14.10
N SER A 398 -21.84 3.66 -13.18
CA SER A 398 -22.24 3.63 -11.77
C SER A 398 -22.12 4.97 -11.05
N ALA A 399 -21.09 5.75 -11.40
CA ALA A 399 -20.92 7.10 -10.87
C ALA A 399 -22.06 8.04 -11.32
N TYR A 400 -22.63 7.83 -12.51
CA TYR A 400 -23.80 8.60 -12.93
C TYR A 400 -25.11 8.04 -12.35
N GLY A 401 -25.22 6.70 -12.24
CA GLY A 401 -26.43 5.99 -11.81
C GLY A 401 -26.84 6.19 -10.35
N GLN A 402 -25.94 6.62 -9.46
CA GLN A 402 -26.30 6.90 -8.05
C GLN A 402 -27.19 8.16 -7.90
N TYR A 403 -27.25 9.03 -8.92
CA TYR A 403 -27.99 10.30 -8.89
C TYR A 403 -27.65 11.26 -7.73
N SER A 404 -26.47 11.11 -7.11
CA SER A 404 -25.98 12.05 -6.10
C SER A 404 -25.09 13.13 -6.72
N PHE A 405 -25.17 14.37 -6.22
CA PHE A 405 -24.38 15.49 -6.76
C PHE A 405 -22.87 15.21 -6.73
N SER A 406 -22.40 14.60 -5.64
CA SER A 406 -20.99 14.20 -5.49
C SER A 406 -20.58 13.18 -6.54
N SER A 407 -21.42 12.17 -6.79
CA SER A 407 -21.12 11.09 -7.72
C SER A 407 -21.12 11.56 -9.18
N ILE A 408 -22.06 12.42 -9.56
CA ILE A 408 -22.10 13.03 -10.90
C ILE A 408 -20.84 13.86 -11.17
N ASN A 409 -20.34 14.60 -10.18
CA ASN A 409 -19.07 15.32 -10.32
C ASN A 409 -17.90 14.35 -10.50
N VAL A 410 -17.89 13.24 -9.76
CA VAL A 410 -16.86 12.20 -9.91
C VAL A 410 -16.91 11.52 -11.28
N TYR A 411 -18.09 11.33 -11.88
CA TYR A 411 -18.20 10.87 -13.27
C TYR A 411 -17.40 11.76 -14.23
N PHE A 412 -17.60 13.08 -14.20
CA PHE A 412 -16.87 14.00 -15.08
C PHE A 412 -15.36 14.00 -14.81
N ILE A 413 -14.95 13.96 -13.54
CA ILE A 413 -13.54 13.87 -13.15
C ILE A 413 -12.91 12.57 -13.66
N ALA A 414 -13.60 11.43 -13.50
CA ALA A 414 -13.12 10.14 -13.96
C ALA A 414 -13.07 10.04 -15.50
N VAL A 415 -14.00 10.67 -16.21
CA VAL A 415 -13.95 10.80 -17.69
C VAL A 415 -12.74 11.62 -18.13
N ILE A 416 -12.40 12.72 -17.43
CA ILE A 416 -11.16 13.46 -17.68
C ILE A 416 -9.94 12.57 -17.45
N GLY A 417 -9.94 11.77 -16.38
CA GLY A 417 -8.92 10.76 -16.14
C GLY A 417 -8.81 9.76 -17.30
N ALA A 418 -9.96 9.28 -17.82
CA ALA A 418 -10.01 8.38 -18.96
C ALA A 418 -9.41 9.00 -20.24
N ILE A 419 -9.64 10.29 -20.51
CA ILE A 419 -8.98 11.01 -21.61
C ILE A 419 -7.46 10.99 -21.44
N PHE A 420 -6.93 11.32 -20.27
CA PHE A 420 -5.48 11.23 -20.05
C PHE A 420 -4.96 9.81 -20.16
N THR A 421 -5.78 8.80 -19.81
CA THR A 421 -5.42 7.39 -20.03
C THR A 421 -5.23 7.03 -21.49
N THR A 422 -6.04 7.59 -22.38
CA THR A 422 -5.88 7.36 -23.82
C THR A 422 -4.62 8.04 -24.34
N LEU A 423 -4.38 9.29 -23.94
CA LEU A 423 -3.25 10.09 -24.40
C LEU A 423 -1.90 9.47 -24.02
N TYR A 424 -1.69 9.04 -22.76
CA TYR A 424 -0.41 8.43 -22.40
C TYR A 424 -0.23 7.03 -23.00
N SER A 425 -1.32 6.29 -23.26
CA SER A 425 -1.26 4.96 -23.88
C SER A 425 -0.85 5.06 -25.35
N VAL A 426 -1.46 6.01 -26.06
CA VAL A 426 -1.08 6.36 -27.44
C VAL A 426 0.35 6.86 -27.49
N LYS A 427 0.78 7.69 -26.52
CA LYS A 427 2.16 8.15 -26.44
C LYS A 427 3.16 6.99 -26.33
N ILE A 428 2.89 5.98 -25.49
CA ILE A 428 3.75 4.78 -25.40
C ILE A 428 3.83 4.12 -26.77
N LEU A 429 2.68 3.72 -27.34
CA LEU A 429 2.64 3.03 -28.64
C LEU A 429 3.34 3.82 -29.75
N TYR A 430 3.09 5.12 -29.82
CA TYR A 430 3.63 5.98 -30.85
C TYR A 430 5.16 6.11 -30.71
N LEU A 431 5.66 6.51 -29.54
CA LEU A 431 7.10 6.73 -29.36
C LEU A 431 7.93 5.44 -29.39
N THR A 432 7.39 4.30 -28.96
CA THR A 432 8.12 3.03 -29.03
C THR A 432 8.15 2.47 -30.45
N PHE A 433 7.00 2.45 -31.13
CA PHE A 433 6.80 1.63 -32.33
C PHE A 433 6.62 2.43 -33.62
N LEU A 434 5.78 3.46 -33.63
CA LEU A 434 5.35 4.16 -34.85
C LEU A 434 6.30 5.29 -35.27
N ALA A 435 6.83 6.04 -34.31
CA ALA A 435 7.68 7.20 -34.56
C ALA A 435 8.96 6.80 -35.31
N ASN A 436 9.58 7.76 -35.99
CA ASN A 436 10.86 7.51 -36.66
C ASN A 436 11.95 7.07 -35.66
N PRO A 437 12.88 6.18 -36.07
CA PRO A 437 13.98 5.70 -35.24
C PRO A 437 14.83 6.86 -34.67
N ASN A 438 14.82 7.04 -33.34
CA ASN A 438 15.66 8.06 -32.67
C ASN A 438 16.86 7.49 -31.89
N GLY A 439 16.88 6.17 -31.64
CA GLY A 439 17.97 5.48 -30.96
C GLY A 439 19.25 5.31 -31.79
N PRO A 440 20.41 5.00 -31.15
CA PRO A 440 21.63 4.62 -31.85
C PRO A 440 21.43 3.33 -32.67
N VAL A 441 22.14 3.24 -33.79
CA VAL A 441 22.04 2.12 -34.76
C VAL A 441 22.28 0.74 -34.10
N ASN A 442 23.13 0.67 -33.08
CA ASN A 442 23.42 -0.58 -32.36
C ASN A 442 22.17 -1.20 -31.71
N TYR A 443 21.22 -0.39 -31.28
CA TYR A 443 19.97 -0.89 -30.69
C TYR A 443 19.15 -1.65 -31.72
N TYR A 444 18.96 -1.09 -32.91
CA TYR A 444 18.16 -1.73 -33.97
C TYR A 444 18.84 -2.96 -34.57
N LYS A 445 20.17 -2.99 -34.65
CA LYS A 445 20.91 -4.16 -35.17
C LYS A 445 20.77 -5.40 -34.30
N ASN A 446 20.66 -5.22 -32.99
CA ASN A 446 20.56 -6.32 -32.03
C ASN A 446 19.13 -6.52 -31.53
N ALA A 447 18.17 -5.70 -31.96
CA ALA A 447 16.78 -5.83 -31.56
C ALA A 447 16.18 -7.09 -32.18
N HIS A 448 15.77 -8.02 -31.33
CA HIS A 448 15.07 -9.24 -31.72
C HIS A 448 13.99 -9.56 -30.70
N GLU A 449 12.98 -10.32 -31.14
CA GLU A 449 11.96 -10.87 -30.26
C GLU A 449 12.57 -11.82 -29.22
N GLY A 450 11.97 -11.88 -28.04
CA GLY A 450 12.45 -12.72 -26.96
C GLY A 450 12.23 -14.21 -27.21
N ASP A 451 12.99 -15.04 -26.50
CA ASP A 451 12.83 -16.50 -26.49
C ASP A 451 11.42 -16.94 -26.08
N ILE A 452 11.12 -18.24 -26.22
CA ILE A 452 9.84 -18.83 -25.82
C ILE A 452 9.43 -18.49 -24.37
N PHE A 453 10.42 -18.37 -23.47
CA PHE A 453 10.18 -17.99 -22.07
C PHE A 453 9.62 -16.57 -21.93
N LEU A 454 10.04 -15.64 -22.78
CA LEU A 454 9.51 -14.27 -22.78
C LEU A 454 8.20 -14.17 -23.55
N SER A 455 8.08 -14.84 -24.70
CA SER A 455 6.94 -14.68 -25.62
C SER A 455 5.68 -15.44 -25.18
N LEU A 456 5.79 -16.65 -24.62
CA LEU A 456 4.62 -17.45 -24.24
C LEU A 456 3.75 -16.79 -23.15
N PRO A 457 4.32 -16.21 -22.05
CA PRO A 457 3.54 -15.45 -21.08
C PRO A 457 2.76 -14.27 -21.68
N LEU A 458 3.35 -13.59 -22.67
CA LEU A 458 2.71 -12.46 -23.35
C LEU A 458 1.49 -12.92 -24.13
N VAL A 459 1.59 -14.02 -24.88
CA VAL A 459 0.46 -14.56 -25.66
C VAL A 459 -0.68 -14.99 -24.73
N ILE A 460 -0.38 -15.69 -23.64
CA ILE A 460 -1.40 -16.14 -22.68
C ILE A 460 -2.12 -14.95 -22.05
N LEU A 461 -1.39 -13.94 -21.57
CA LEU A 461 -2.00 -12.75 -20.99
C LEU A 461 -2.78 -11.92 -22.03
N ALA A 462 -2.36 -11.90 -23.29
CA ALA A 462 -3.12 -11.27 -24.38
C ALA A 462 -4.50 -11.92 -24.53
N ILE A 463 -4.57 -13.25 -24.52
CA ILE A 463 -5.84 -13.99 -24.58
C ILE A 463 -6.73 -13.62 -23.38
N PHE A 464 -6.20 -13.62 -22.16
CA PHE A 464 -6.97 -13.21 -20.98
C PHE A 464 -7.46 -11.76 -21.07
N SER A 465 -6.61 -10.83 -21.56
CA SER A 465 -6.95 -9.42 -21.68
C SER A 465 -8.03 -9.10 -22.74
N ILE A 466 -8.33 -10.05 -23.63
CA ILE A 466 -9.42 -9.96 -24.61
C ILE A 466 -10.69 -10.63 -24.06
N TYR A 467 -10.60 -11.90 -23.65
CA TYR A 467 -11.79 -12.74 -23.44
C TYR A 467 -12.28 -12.80 -21.99
N PHE A 468 -11.42 -12.62 -20.98
CA PHE A 468 -11.77 -12.93 -19.59
C PHE A 468 -12.97 -12.12 -19.10
N GLY A 469 -12.96 -10.81 -19.33
CA GLY A 469 -14.00 -9.88 -18.94
C GLY A 469 -15.36 -10.17 -19.60
N TYR A 470 -15.40 -10.56 -20.88
CA TYR A 470 -16.65 -10.96 -21.52
C TYR A 470 -17.23 -12.23 -20.88
N LEU A 471 -16.39 -13.26 -20.69
CA LEU A 471 -16.80 -14.55 -20.15
C LEU A 471 -17.27 -14.47 -18.69
N THR A 472 -16.67 -13.59 -17.90
CA THR A 472 -16.93 -13.49 -16.46
C THR A 472 -17.84 -12.32 -16.08
N LYS A 473 -18.28 -11.49 -17.03
CA LYS A 473 -19.17 -10.35 -16.77
C LYS A 473 -20.42 -10.79 -15.99
N ASP A 474 -21.07 -11.86 -16.43
CA ASP A 474 -22.33 -12.33 -15.85
C ASP A 474 -22.14 -12.88 -14.42
N ILE A 475 -20.96 -13.45 -14.14
CA ILE A 475 -20.61 -13.99 -12.83
C ILE A 475 -20.47 -12.87 -11.80
N PHE A 476 -19.81 -11.77 -12.15
CA PHE A 476 -19.48 -10.70 -11.21
C PHE A 476 -20.47 -9.53 -11.19
N ILE A 477 -21.00 -9.15 -12.35
CA ILE A 477 -21.85 -7.95 -12.53
C ILE A 477 -23.28 -8.32 -12.93
N GLY A 478 -23.53 -9.57 -13.34
CA GLY A 478 -24.85 -10.02 -13.79
C GLY A 478 -25.94 -9.73 -12.74
N VAL A 479 -27.09 -9.25 -13.23
CA VAL A 479 -28.25 -8.93 -12.39
C VAL A 479 -28.73 -10.21 -11.71
N GLY A 480 -28.70 -10.21 -10.37
CA GLY A 480 -29.06 -11.37 -9.57
C GLY A 480 -28.04 -12.50 -9.59
N SER A 481 -26.77 -12.21 -9.89
CA SER A 481 -25.69 -13.20 -9.83
C SER A 481 -25.58 -13.82 -8.43
N GLY A 482 -25.64 -15.14 -8.36
CA GLY A 482 -25.56 -15.91 -7.11
C GLY A 482 -24.13 -16.16 -6.62
N PHE A 483 -23.13 -15.45 -7.13
CA PHE A 483 -21.72 -15.74 -6.86
C PHE A 483 -21.29 -15.29 -5.45
N PHE A 484 -21.81 -14.15 -4.98
CA PHE A 484 -21.49 -13.57 -3.66
C PHE A 484 -22.55 -13.87 -2.58
N ILE A 485 -23.26 -15.00 -2.69
CA ILE A 485 -24.31 -15.40 -1.72
C ILE A 485 -23.73 -15.69 -0.33
N ASP A 486 -22.44 -16.01 -0.24
CA ASP A 486 -21.73 -16.33 1.00
C ASP A 486 -21.42 -15.11 1.89
N ASN A 487 -21.99 -13.94 1.59
CA ASN A 487 -21.77 -12.67 2.30
C ASN A 487 -20.29 -12.25 2.37
N SER A 488 -19.46 -12.70 1.42
CA SER A 488 -18.07 -12.24 1.33
C SER A 488 -17.96 -10.77 0.92
N ILE A 489 -19.00 -10.27 0.24
CA ILE A 489 -19.24 -8.86 -0.05
C ILE A 489 -20.64 -8.50 0.46
N PHE A 490 -20.71 -7.47 1.30
CA PHE A 490 -21.96 -6.87 1.74
C PHE A 490 -22.15 -5.49 1.10
N ILE A 491 -23.37 -5.24 0.61
CA ILE A 491 -23.85 -3.94 0.12
C ILE A 491 -25.13 -3.64 0.90
N HIS A 492 -25.23 -2.44 1.50
CA HIS A 492 -26.45 -2.06 2.20
C HIS A 492 -27.60 -1.86 1.18
N PRO A 493 -28.82 -2.36 1.42
CA PRO A 493 -29.93 -2.25 0.45
C PRO A 493 -30.26 -0.82 0.00
N MET A 494 -30.02 0.19 0.85
CA MET A 494 -30.20 1.60 0.47
C MET A 494 -29.15 2.13 -0.50
N HIS A 495 -28.04 1.42 -0.66
CA HIS A 495 -26.92 1.78 -1.52
C HIS A 495 -26.81 0.85 -2.74
N GLU A 496 -27.82 0.02 -3.00
CA GLU A 496 -27.87 -0.80 -4.21
C GLU A 496 -28.21 0.08 -5.42
N ILE A 497 -27.29 0.18 -6.39
CA ILE A 497 -27.45 1.09 -7.54
C ILE A 497 -27.47 0.29 -8.86
N LEU A 498 -27.18 -1.02 -8.85
CA LEU A 498 -26.93 -1.83 -10.05
C LEU A 498 -28.02 -1.68 -11.13
N ILE A 499 -29.29 -1.78 -10.76
CA ILE A 499 -30.43 -1.68 -11.69
C ILE A 499 -30.49 -0.29 -12.32
N ASP A 500 -30.32 0.77 -11.52
CA ASP A 500 -30.33 2.15 -11.99
C ASP A 500 -29.15 2.43 -12.93
N THR A 501 -27.97 1.87 -12.66
CA THR A 501 -26.81 1.99 -13.56
C THR A 501 -27.08 1.42 -14.94
N GLU A 502 -27.72 0.25 -15.01
CA GLU A 502 -27.91 -0.45 -16.27
C GLU A 502 -29.00 0.21 -17.11
N PHE A 503 -30.14 0.55 -16.50
CA PHE A 503 -31.33 0.99 -17.23
C PHE A 503 -31.60 2.50 -17.21
N ALA A 504 -31.20 3.21 -16.15
CA ALA A 504 -31.62 4.59 -15.94
C ALA A 504 -30.60 5.63 -16.46
N VAL A 505 -29.34 5.23 -16.66
CA VAL A 505 -28.29 6.08 -17.25
C VAL A 505 -28.56 6.34 -18.73
N HIS A 506 -28.67 7.63 -19.10
CA HIS A 506 -28.96 8.03 -20.48
C HIS A 506 -27.84 7.61 -21.45
N SER A 507 -28.21 7.17 -22.66
CA SER A 507 -27.29 6.63 -23.67
C SER A 507 -26.15 7.57 -24.05
N THR A 508 -26.38 8.89 -23.97
CA THR A 508 -25.35 9.92 -24.20
C THR A 508 -24.18 9.80 -23.24
N PHE A 509 -24.44 9.53 -21.96
CA PHE A 509 -23.38 9.39 -20.95
C PHE A 509 -22.67 8.04 -21.06
N LYS A 510 -23.36 6.98 -21.50
CA LYS A 510 -22.69 5.69 -21.79
C LYS A 510 -21.71 5.80 -22.96
N LEU A 511 -22.09 6.52 -24.03
CA LEU A 511 -21.26 6.65 -25.24
C LEU A 511 -20.18 7.74 -25.14
N LEU A 512 -20.32 8.71 -24.22
CA LEU A 512 -19.40 9.83 -24.10
C LEU A 512 -17.93 9.39 -23.87
N PRO A 513 -17.60 8.47 -22.93
CA PRO A 513 -16.22 8.01 -22.74
C PRO A 513 -15.64 7.41 -24.02
N LEU A 514 -16.40 6.55 -24.70
CA LEU A 514 -15.98 5.94 -25.96
C LEU A 514 -15.67 6.99 -27.03
N ILE A 515 -16.57 7.94 -27.26
CA ILE A 515 -16.39 9.01 -28.26
C ILE A 515 -15.11 9.80 -27.96
N LEU A 516 -14.89 10.16 -26.70
CA LEU A 516 -13.69 10.87 -26.28
C LEU A 516 -12.43 10.02 -26.46
N THR A 517 -12.48 8.72 -26.15
CA THR A 517 -11.31 7.83 -26.34
C THR A 517 -10.90 7.75 -27.81
N VAL A 518 -11.85 7.62 -28.74
CA VAL A 518 -11.58 7.57 -30.18
C VAL A 518 -11.09 8.93 -30.69
N LEU A 519 -11.70 10.03 -30.25
CA LEU A 519 -11.26 11.37 -30.64
C LEU A 519 -9.81 11.63 -30.21
N PHE A 520 -9.48 11.38 -28.94
CA PHE A 520 -8.15 11.67 -28.41
C PHE A 520 -7.08 10.66 -28.86
N THR A 521 -7.44 9.44 -29.25
CA THR A 521 -6.48 8.53 -29.90
C THR A 521 -6.07 9.03 -31.28
N VAL A 522 -7.04 9.48 -32.08
CA VAL A 522 -6.78 10.08 -33.40
C VAL A 522 -5.93 11.35 -33.23
N LEU A 523 -6.32 12.27 -32.34
CA LEU A 523 -5.54 13.49 -32.08
C LEU A 523 -4.12 13.17 -31.57
N GLY A 524 -3.99 12.19 -30.68
CA GLY A 524 -2.70 11.77 -30.10
C GLY A 524 -1.72 11.20 -31.13
N ILE A 525 -2.20 10.68 -32.27
CA ILE A 525 -1.37 10.20 -33.38
C ILE A 525 -1.12 11.32 -34.40
N LEU A 526 -2.17 12.08 -34.77
CA LEU A 526 -2.07 13.10 -35.82
C LEU A 526 -1.16 14.27 -35.43
N TYR A 527 -1.24 14.75 -34.18
CA TYR A 527 -0.47 15.93 -33.76
C TYR A 527 1.05 15.68 -33.80
N PRO A 528 1.59 14.59 -33.21
CA PRO A 528 3.02 14.31 -33.26
C PRO A 528 3.56 13.98 -34.66
N GLU A 529 2.76 13.35 -35.53
CA GLU A 529 3.21 12.93 -36.86
C GLU A 529 3.21 14.09 -37.86
N PHE A 530 2.11 14.85 -37.93
CA PHE A 530 1.94 15.89 -38.95
C PHE A 530 2.39 17.29 -38.50
N ILE A 531 2.35 17.58 -37.20
CA ILE A 531 2.66 18.93 -36.67
C ILE A 531 3.66 18.87 -35.49
N PRO A 532 4.82 18.21 -35.62
CA PRO A 532 5.80 18.10 -34.53
C PRO A 532 6.39 19.45 -34.12
N SER A 533 6.52 20.40 -35.07
CA SER A 533 7.13 21.71 -34.86
C SER A 533 6.38 22.58 -33.84
N VAL A 534 5.04 22.49 -33.82
CA VAL A 534 4.22 23.25 -32.87
C VAL A 534 4.41 22.72 -31.45
N ILE A 535 4.47 21.40 -31.28
CA ILE A 535 4.69 20.76 -29.98
C ILE A 535 6.09 21.12 -29.46
N SER A 536 7.13 21.06 -30.31
CA SER A 536 8.48 21.42 -29.90
C SER A 536 8.59 22.89 -29.53
N ASN A 537 7.98 23.79 -30.32
CA ASN A 537 7.98 25.23 -30.06
C ASN A 537 7.25 25.56 -28.75
N PHE A 538 6.11 24.92 -28.49
CA PHE A 538 5.40 25.10 -27.22
C PHE A 538 6.25 24.61 -26.04
N LYS A 539 6.86 23.41 -26.14
CA LYS A 539 7.69 22.85 -25.07
C LYS A 539 8.92 23.72 -24.76
N LEU A 540 9.50 24.37 -25.76
CA LEU A 540 10.65 25.27 -25.61
C LEU A 540 10.25 26.70 -25.17
N SER A 541 8.98 27.07 -25.25
CA SER A 541 8.49 28.33 -24.70
C SER A 541 8.64 28.35 -23.17
N ASN A 542 8.80 29.54 -22.58
CA ASN A 542 8.93 29.68 -21.12
C ASN A 542 7.75 29.01 -20.38
N ILE A 543 6.52 29.24 -20.86
CA ILE A 543 5.30 28.67 -20.27
C ILE A 543 5.31 27.15 -20.37
N GLY A 544 5.58 26.60 -21.55
CA GLY A 544 5.61 25.16 -21.76
C GLY A 544 6.73 24.48 -20.96
N TYR A 545 7.88 25.13 -20.80
CA TYR A 545 8.99 24.61 -20.00
C TYR A 545 8.61 24.49 -18.52
N TYR A 546 7.96 25.51 -17.94
CA TYR A 546 7.50 25.46 -16.55
C TYR A 546 6.39 24.41 -16.34
N ILE A 547 5.42 24.34 -17.25
CA ILE A 547 4.32 23.35 -17.19
C ILE A 547 4.90 21.93 -17.29
N PHE A 548 5.75 21.68 -18.28
CA PHE A 548 6.38 20.38 -18.48
C PHE A 548 7.27 20.02 -17.29
N GLY A 549 8.07 20.96 -16.79
CA GLY A 549 8.93 20.78 -15.62
C GLY A 549 8.13 20.38 -14.38
N PHE A 550 7.03 21.08 -14.10
CA PHE A 550 6.17 20.83 -12.94
C PHE A 550 5.53 19.43 -12.98
N PHE A 551 4.92 19.03 -14.10
CA PHE A 551 4.28 17.73 -14.21
C PHE A 551 5.28 16.57 -14.30
N ASN A 552 6.41 16.75 -15.00
CA ASN A 552 7.48 15.74 -15.06
C ASN A 552 8.15 15.53 -13.68
N GLN A 553 8.16 16.56 -12.83
CA GLN A 553 8.58 16.47 -11.41
C GLN A 553 7.44 16.08 -10.46
N ARG A 554 6.35 15.50 -10.97
CA ARG A 554 5.29 14.87 -10.17
C ARG A 554 4.66 15.83 -9.15
N PHE A 555 4.29 17.03 -9.61
CA PHE A 555 3.74 18.11 -8.77
C PHE A 555 4.66 18.54 -7.62
N LEU A 556 5.97 18.27 -7.71
CA LEU A 556 6.95 18.55 -6.65
C LEU A 556 6.63 17.87 -5.32
N VAL A 557 5.79 16.83 -5.32
CA VAL A 557 5.37 16.14 -4.10
C VAL A 557 6.57 15.53 -3.38
N GLU A 558 7.48 14.89 -4.10
CA GLU A 558 8.72 14.34 -3.53
C GLU A 558 9.61 15.41 -2.91
N PHE A 559 9.72 16.57 -3.54
CA PHE A 559 10.48 17.69 -2.99
C PHE A 559 9.85 18.16 -1.68
N PHE A 560 8.52 18.23 -1.61
CA PHE A 560 7.79 18.55 -0.39
C PHE A 560 8.08 17.54 0.73
N TYR A 561 7.93 16.24 0.46
CA TYR A 561 8.21 15.18 1.44
C TYR A 561 9.66 15.24 1.93
N ASN A 562 10.62 15.31 1.03
CA ASN A 562 12.04 15.32 1.40
C ASN A 562 12.41 16.57 2.21
N LYS A 563 11.96 17.75 1.78
CA LYS A 563 12.34 19.01 2.41
C LYS A 563 11.63 19.24 3.76
N PHE A 564 10.34 18.95 3.85
CA PHE A 564 9.54 19.32 5.01
C PHE A 564 9.30 18.17 5.99
N ILE A 565 9.30 16.92 5.53
CA ILE A 565 9.03 15.76 6.41
C ILE A 565 10.34 15.03 6.73
N VAL A 566 11.11 14.62 5.70
CA VAL A 566 12.33 13.82 5.94
C VAL A 566 13.40 14.65 6.64
N ASN A 567 13.74 15.83 6.13
CA ASN A 567 14.78 16.66 6.74
C ASN A 567 14.42 17.09 8.17
N THR A 568 13.15 17.42 8.45
CA THR A 568 12.74 17.81 9.80
C THR A 568 12.85 16.65 10.79
N VAL A 569 12.46 15.43 10.39
CA VAL A 569 12.63 14.23 11.23
C VAL A 569 14.11 13.92 11.45
N LEU A 570 14.95 14.05 10.42
CA LEU A 570 16.40 13.85 10.54
C LEU A 570 17.05 14.91 11.45
N ASP A 571 16.63 16.17 11.34
CA ASP A 571 17.13 17.27 12.17
C ASP A 571 16.69 17.08 13.63
N ILE A 572 15.44 16.69 13.88
CA ILE A 572 14.94 16.35 15.22
C ILE A 572 15.73 15.18 15.79
N GLY A 573 15.95 14.10 15.03
CA GLY A 573 16.76 12.96 15.47
C GLY A 573 18.22 13.34 15.76
N GLY A 574 18.80 14.24 14.96
CA GLY A 574 20.13 14.79 15.19
C GLY A 574 20.18 15.68 16.45
N GLN A 575 19.12 16.42 16.74
CA GLN A 575 19.02 17.26 17.93
C GLN A 575 18.80 16.42 19.19
N THR A 576 17.93 15.42 19.17
CA THR A 576 17.70 14.53 20.33
C THR A 576 18.98 13.80 20.70
N THR A 577 19.70 13.23 19.74
CA THR A 577 20.97 12.53 20.01
C THR A 577 22.06 13.46 20.55
N LYS A 578 22.17 14.70 20.04
CA LYS A 578 23.19 15.66 20.49
C LYS A 578 22.85 16.30 21.84
N VAL A 579 21.60 16.71 22.04
CA VAL A 579 21.17 17.51 23.21
C VAL A 579 20.70 16.61 24.35
N LEU A 580 19.95 15.54 24.08
CA LEU A 580 19.47 14.63 25.11
C LEU A 580 20.52 13.56 25.41
N ASP A 581 20.82 12.69 24.44
CA ASP A 581 21.61 11.47 24.72
C ASP A 581 23.06 11.80 25.13
N LYS A 582 23.76 12.58 24.31
CA LYS A 582 25.16 13.01 24.59
C LYS A 582 25.27 14.30 25.39
N GLY A 583 24.14 14.93 25.69
CA GLY A 583 24.10 16.22 26.36
C GLY A 583 23.58 16.09 27.78
N SER A 584 22.28 16.30 27.96
CA SER A 584 21.64 16.35 29.28
C SER A 584 21.73 15.02 30.03
N ILE A 585 21.56 13.87 29.36
CA ILE A 585 21.62 12.56 30.02
C ILE A 585 23.03 12.26 30.49
N GLU A 586 24.04 12.51 29.66
CA GLU A 586 25.45 12.30 30.04
C GLU A 586 25.88 13.27 31.16
N TRP A 587 25.43 14.53 31.08
CA TRP A 587 25.71 15.54 32.09
C TRP A 587 25.02 15.26 33.42
N VAL A 588 23.74 14.88 33.45
CA VAL A 588 23.06 14.52 34.71
C VAL A 588 23.53 13.17 35.23
N GLY A 589 23.87 12.24 34.34
CA GLY A 589 24.33 10.91 34.68
C GLY A 589 25.82 10.86 35.00
N PRO A 590 26.62 10.07 34.26
CA PRO A 590 27.96 9.70 34.68
C PRO A 590 28.94 10.88 34.72
N TYR A 591 28.88 11.79 33.74
CA TYR A 591 29.85 12.88 33.65
C TYR A 591 29.66 13.92 34.76
N GLY A 592 28.44 14.41 34.96
CA GLY A 592 28.20 15.40 36.02
C GLY A 592 28.32 14.81 37.41
N MET A 593 27.90 13.55 37.64
CA MET A 593 28.18 12.90 38.92
C MET A 593 29.69 12.77 39.18
N ALA A 594 30.49 12.37 38.18
CA ALA A 594 31.94 12.29 38.34
C ALA A 594 32.57 13.66 38.65
N VAL A 595 32.18 14.71 37.93
CA VAL A 595 32.67 16.08 38.16
C VAL A 595 32.22 16.60 39.53
N MET A 596 30.97 16.35 39.93
CA MET A 596 30.45 16.76 41.23
C MET A 596 31.17 16.03 42.37
N LEU A 597 31.29 14.71 42.30
CA LEU A 597 31.96 13.91 43.32
C LEU A 597 33.44 14.26 43.44
N THR A 598 34.15 14.47 42.32
CA THR A 598 35.55 14.91 42.36
C THR A 598 35.69 16.32 42.94
N ARG A 599 34.75 17.23 42.65
CA ARG A 599 34.73 18.57 43.24
C ARG A 599 34.46 18.52 44.75
N ILE A 600 33.46 17.74 45.17
CA ILE A 600 33.14 17.54 46.60
C ILE A 600 34.33 16.91 47.32
N SER A 601 34.92 15.85 46.74
CA SER A 601 36.10 15.19 47.28
C SER A 601 37.25 16.17 47.48
N LYS A 602 37.56 17.01 46.48
CA LYS A 602 38.58 18.08 46.60
C LYS A 602 38.23 19.12 47.68
N THR A 603 36.96 19.51 47.80
CA THR A 603 36.56 20.45 48.86
C THR A 603 36.67 19.84 50.25
N VAL A 604 36.31 18.56 50.41
CA VAL A 604 36.42 17.83 51.68
C VAL A 604 37.89 17.59 52.04
N SER A 605 38.74 17.23 51.07
CA SER A 605 40.18 17.06 51.32
C SER A 605 40.87 18.35 51.75
N ASN A 606 40.36 19.52 51.31
CA ASN A 606 40.90 20.80 51.73
C ASN A 606 40.58 21.17 53.19
N LEU A 607 39.61 20.49 53.84
CA LEU A 607 39.36 20.66 55.28
C LEU A 607 40.48 20.03 56.12
N SER A 608 41.15 18.99 55.62
CA SER A 608 42.32 18.41 56.28
C SER A 608 43.61 19.16 55.88
N LYS A 609 43.86 20.32 56.48
CA LYS A 609 45.08 21.13 56.23
C LYS A 609 46.33 20.64 56.98
N GLY A 610 46.21 19.64 57.83
CA GLY A 610 47.32 19.11 58.64
C GLY A 610 47.77 20.02 59.79
N VAL A 611 47.03 21.11 60.07
CA VAL A 611 47.32 22.05 61.15
C VAL A 611 46.49 21.68 62.39
N VAL A 612 47.16 21.46 63.52
CA VAL A 612 46.53 20.99 64.77
C VAL A 612 45.48 21.98 65.31
N THR A 613 45.70 23.29 65.14
CA THR A 613 44.78 24.33 65.61
C THR A 613 43.41 24.26 64.94
N ASP A 614 43.36 23.92 63.66
CA ASP A 614 42.11 23.81 62.90
C ASP A 614 41.30 22.59 63.36
N TYR A 615 41.97 21.47 63.68
CA TYR A 615 41.31 20.28 64.22
C TYR A 615 40.71 20.50 65.60
N ALA A 616 41.37 21.27 66.48
CA ALA A 616 40.82 21.64 67.78
C ALA A 616 39.52 22.46 67.63
N LEU A 617 39.50 23.39 66.66
CA LEU A 617 38.33 24.18 66.33
C LEU A 617 37.18 23.31 65.77
N TYR A 618 37.47 22.33 64.92
CA TYR A 618 36.47 21.38 64.42
C TYR A 618 35.84 20.53 65.53
N ILE A 619 36.64 20.06 66.49
CA ILE A 619 36.13 19.32 67.65
C ILE A 619 35.19 20.20 68.48
N LEU A 620 35.58 21.45 68.75
CA LEU A 620 34.76 22.38 69.51
C LEU A 620 33.42 22.69 68.80
N ILE A 621 33.46 22.98 67.49
CA ILE A 621 32.24 23.16 66.69
C ILE A 621 31.38 21.90 66.71
N GLY A 622 31.99 20.72 66.57
CA GLY A 622 31.28 19.44 66.60
C GLY A 622 30.56 19.18 67.92
N VAL A 623 31.20 19.47 69.06
CA VAL A 623 30.58 19.34 70.39
C VAL A 623 29.45 20.34 70.57
N CYS A 624 29.66 21.61 70.19
CA CYS A 624 28.60 22.63 70.24
C CYS A 624 27.39 22.26 69.38
N PHE A 625 27.63 21.73 68.16
CA PHE A 625 26.57 21.29 67.26
C PHE A 625 25.84 20.03 67.76
N TYR A 626 26.58 19.08 68.35
CA TYR A 626 25.99 17.88 68.94
C TYR A 626 25.06 18.24 70.13
N LEU A 627 25.50 19.15 70.99
CA LEU A 627 24.67 19.64 72.10
C LEU A 627 23.46 20.44 71.61
N SER A 628 23.58 21.22 70.52
CA SER A 628 22.45 21.98 69.97
C SER A 628 21.40 21.10 69.27
N ILE A 629 21.78 19.96 68.70
CA ILE A 629 20.82 19.00 68.12
C ILE A 629 19.84 18.47 69.18
N PHE A 630 20.32 18.20 70.40
CA PHE A 630 19.45 17.72 71.48
C PHE A 630 18.46 18.79 71.95
N THR A 631 18.83 20.07 71.92
CA THR A 631 17.90 21.15 72.28
C THR A 631 16.89 21.46 71.17
N PHE A 632 17.29 21.34 69.90
CA PHE A 632 16.43 21.63 68.75
C PHE A 632 15.39 20.53 68.45
N THR A 633 15.67 19.28 68.80
CA THR A 633 14.73 18.16 68.58
C THR A 633 13.56 18.19 69.56
N LEU A 634 13.79 18.60 70.81
CA LEU A 634 12.75 18.79 71.81
C LEU A 634 11.78 19.93 71.44
N THR A 635 12.30 21.07 70.95
CA THR A 635 11.46 22.22 70.57
C THR A 635 10.61 21.97 69.33
N LEU A 636 11.09 21.16 68.38
CA LEU A 636 10.30 20.75 67.20
C LEU A 636 9.13 19.84 67.55
N PHE A 637 9.28 18.95 68.52
CA PHE A 637 8.21 18.05 68.98
C PHE A 637 7.09 18.82 69.69
N ASP A 638 7.44 19.82 70.51
CA ASP A 638 6.46 20.70 71.18
C ASP A 638 5.71 21.59 70.18
N LEU A 639 6.38 22.05 69.12
CA LEU A 639 5.76 22.87 68.08
C LEU A 639 4.75 22.05 67.25
N VAL A 640 5.05 20.80 66.91
CA VAL A 640 4.11 19.90 66.23
C VAL A 640 2.92 19.56 67.12
N ASN A 641 3.14 19.29 68.42
CA ASN A 641 2.06 19.00 69.37
C ASN A 641 1.13 20.22 69.59
N SER A 642 1.68 21.44 69.70
CA SER A 642 0.86 22.65 69.85
C SER A 642 -0.01 22.94 68.61
N VAL A 643 0.51 22.69 67.41
CA VAL A 643 -0.27 22.82 66.16
C VAL A 643 -1.39 21.78 66.12
N ILE A 644 -1.12 20.52 66.49
CA ILE A 644 -2.15 19.47 66.52
C ILE A 644 -3.25 19.80 67.55
N VAL A 645 -2.89 20.26 68.75
CA VAL A 645 -3.87 20.67 69.78
C VAL A 645 -4.71 21.86 69.30
N SER A 646 -4.12 22.83 68.61
CA SER A 646 -4.85 23.96 68.03
C SER A 646 -5.82 23.55 66.92
N CYS A 647 -5.47 22.56 66.09
CA CYS A 647 -6.37 22.04 65.07
C CYS A 647 -7.55 21.28 65.70
N VAL A 648 -7.31 20.51 66.77
CA VAL A 648 -8.36 19.77 67.48
C VAL A 648 -9.34 20.72 68.20
N THR A 649 -8.85 21.80 68.83
CA THR A 649 -9.73 22.77 69.48
C THR A 649 -10.57 23.57 68.48
N VAL A 650 -10.04 23.89 67.31
CA VAL A 650 -10.80 24.51 66.20
C VAL A 650 -11.89 23.56 65.69
N LEU A 651 -11.58 22.27 65.52
CA LEU A 651 -12.57 21.25 65.12
C LEU A 651 -13.71 21.10 66.14
N ILE A 652 -13.41 21.13 67.44
CA ILE A 652 -14.43 21.09 68.50
C ILE A 652 -15.25 22.40 68.52
N GLY A 653 -14.62 23.55 68.29
CA GLY A 653 -15.30 24.84 68.17
C GLY A 653 -16.27 24.93 66.99
N ILE A 654 -15.90 24.36 65.84
CA ILE A 654 -16.78 24.27 64.66
C ILE A 654 -17.97 23.36 64.93
N ASN A 655 -17.77 22.24 65.65
CA ASN A 655 -18.87 21.34 65.99
C ASN A 655 -19.89 21.99 66.93
N ASN A 656 -19.45 22.83 67.87
CA ASN A 656 -20.35 23.60 68.74
C ASN A 656 -21.11 24.70 67.99
N PHE A 657 -20.52 25.31 66.97
CA PHE A 657 -21.20 26.29 66.10
C PHE A 657 -22.32 25.67 65.25
N ILE A 658 -22.13 24.42 64.79
CA ILE A 658 -23.14 23.68 64.02
C ILE A 658 -24.32 23.22 64.90
N VAL A 659 -24.10 23.05 66.20
CA VAL A 659 -25.16 22.71 67.16
C VAL A 659 -25.99 23.95 67.55
N SER A 660 -25.38 25.14 67.68
CA SER A 660 -26.11 26.36 68.05
C SER A 660 -27.05 26.89 66.95
N ASP A 661 -26.74 26.65 65.67
CA ASP A 661 -27.60 27.09 64.55
C ASP A 661 -28.84 26.20 64.35
N LYS A 662 -28.94 25.05 65.05
CA LYS A 662 -30.14 24.20 65.02
C LYS A 662 -31.17 24.51 66.11
N GLU A 663 -30.81 25.31 67.13
CA GLU A 663 -31.74 25.67 68.22
C GLU A 663 -32.48 27.01 68.00
N SER A 664 -32.22 27.72 66.90
CA SER A 664 -32.88 29.00 66.57
C SER A 664 -33.97 28.90 65.48
N SER A 665 -34.44 27.69 65.16
CA SER A 665 -35.53 27.44 64.18
C SER A 665 -36.53 26.36 64.61
N ILE A 666 -36.92 26.36 65.89
CA ILE A 666 -38.15 25.79 66.45
C ILE A 666 -38.63 26.77 67.52
#